data_AF-A0A661VWW4-F1
#
_entry.id   AF-A0A661VWW4-F1
#
_cell.length_a   1.000
_cell.length_b   1.000
_cell.length_c   1.000
_cell.angle_alpha   90.00
_cell.angle_beta   90.00
_cell.angle_gamma   90.00
#
_symmetry.space_group_name_H-M   'P 1'
#
loop_
_entity.id
_entity.type
_entity.pdbx_description
1 polymer ?
#
loop_
_entity_poly.entity_id
_entity_poly.type
_entity_poly.pdbx_seq_one_letter_code
_entity_poly.pdbx_strand_id
1 'polypeptide(L)'
;MNISSIAKRCLVLVSVVMIVLIGVQSVSSHPDVPGTDISLSRDALSPTPTPCRPGDGWTWARGPSRPDVAASVRQALRQMGVDATVKARSYGEIDSCGTFSMFGIDFDITVRAETRMSETDRQELADRISPVLARLGQPSLGSARITFLPDNTVLTIRPPMSISASAAVNQVHELTVNASWHQIATADSPSGRYTHGFAYDSHRNVAVLFGGDSTGYSRLNDTWEFDGVHWTHVTPSQSPPGRANIDQALVYDSNRRRVVLFGGLGTGDYLSDTWEYDGTTWMQINTAVSPPRRDSHAMVFDSHRNVAVLFGGYSSSGSPHNDTWEYDGVWRQVSTSQVPDERYHHSMAYDERRGVVILFGGLDSSGSILGDTWEYDGSAWYEVAPTQSPPARHNHSMAYDGDRGIVVLFGGEDANGLLTDTWEYDGVTWRQIATAQTPSSRKEMPLIFDRQGNRILFFGGGYWDGGNLTTFSETWEYTATLSYQIFMPLIVRSYAPGESFNRKVYVIVYDPVLSNGQYLSDYLGWNDHSDLTQGTIDFFRQVTNNRLNYTIVYTTIITDGWPVKVDGFRYTEEEYLAVINGQSPPHTPDNVDYNAIVNSPELDICGKANRGEIDEVWIYNGPYFGFYESTLVGPGAYWYNSPPVPGPYDCNRLIPIMGPSPERNLDCAIHNFGHRAEATMTQVYGSWEQNRTAHNWERFALVKALSPDYYYSGCGNIHYPPNGTSDYDYSNPSTVLSNCDDFANYPNLGDPANTVKPVTCSAWSCDQIGYLAYWFGHLPSNIGCGSDAVASNWWKYFVDPALALDPAAPCQ
;
A
#
# COMPACT_ATOMS: atom_id res chain seq x y z
N MET A 1 42.51 -27.12 54.48
CA MET A 1 43.97 -26.84 54.48
C MET A 1 44.17 -25.42 53.95
N ASN A 2 45.16 -24.68 54.46
CA ASN A 2 45.79 -23.41 53.99
C ASN A 2 44.85 -22.33 53.37
N ILE A 3 44.66 -21.10 53.89
CA ILE A 3 45.54 -20.13 54.60
C ILE A 3 46.63 -19.50 53.73
N SER A 4 46.44 -18.25 53.26
CA SER A 4 47.24 -17.07 53.70
C SER A 4 46.82 -15.71 53.07
N SER A 5 46.90 -14.63 53.88
CA SER A 5 47.19 -13.19 53.60
C SER A 5 46.96 -12.58 52.20
N ILE A 6 46.32 -11.41 51.98
CA ILE A 6 46.27 -10.10 52.68
C ILE A 6 47.63 -9.35 52.76
N ALA A 7 47.84 -8.30 51.92
CA ALA A 7 48.23 -6.93 52.35
C ALA A 7 48.71 -5.95 51.23
N LYS A 8 48.09 -4.74 51.21
CA LYS A 8 48.66 -3.40 50.93
C LYS A 8 49.32 -3.07 49.56
N ARG A 9 48.84 -1.99 48.92
CA ARG A 9 49.47 -0.64 48.96
C ARG A 9 48.65 0.49 48.28
N CYS A 10 48.43 1.58 49.03
CA CYS A 10 48.41 3.01 48.58
C CYS A 10 47.25 3.50 47.64
N LEU A 11 46.76 4.76 47.70
CA LEU A 11 47.04 5.93 48.57
C LEU A 11 45.86 6.96 48.59
N VAL A 12 45.71 7.75 49.68
CA VAL A 12 45.11 9.14 49.76
C VAL A 12 43.64 9.35 49.31
N LEU A 13 42.65 9.57 50.21
CA LEU A 13 42.25 10.81 50.97
C LEU A 13 41.40 11.83 50.16
N VAL A 14 40.42 12.60 50.70
CA VAL A 14 39.37 12.43 51.75
C VAL A 14 38.56 13.75 51.87
N SER A 15 37.23 13.69 52.09
CA SER A 15 36.32 14.80 52.47
C SER A 15 34.90 14.25 52.78
N VAL A 16 33.84 15.07 52.93
CA VAL A 16 33.41 15.91 54.08
C VAL A 16 32.06 16.55 53.71
N VAL A 17 30.98 16.57 54.52
CA VAL A 17 30.72 15.96 55.85
C VAL A 17 29.20 15.66 56.03
N MET A 18 28.74 15.50 57.27
CA MET A 18 27.41 15.08 57.78
C MET A 18 26.35 16.22 57.77
N ILE A 19 25.08 16.13 58.21
CA ILE A 19 24.32 15.29 59.20
C ILE A 19 22.77 15.47 58.90
N VAL A 20 21.67 14.94 59.53
CA VAL A 20 21.36 14.20 60.79
C VAL A 20 20.01 13.41 60.76
N LEU A 21 19.87 12.52 61.76
CA LEU A 21 18.73 11.77 62.39
C LEU A 21 17.35 12.53 62.53
N ILE A 22 16.15 11.99 62.86
CA ILE A 22 15.59 10.68 63.35
C ILE A 22 14.02 10.67 63.15
N GLY A 23 13.21 9.62 63.50
CA GLY A 23 11.71 9.79 63.42
C GLY A 23 10.61 8.82 63.97
N VAL A 24 10.75 7.47 63.96
CA VAL A 24 9.95 6.42 64.72
C VAL A 24 8.39 6.53 64.99
N GLN A 25 7.59 5.56 64.47
CA GLN A 25 6.25 5.01 64.95
C GLN A 25 4.95 5.88 64.81
N SER A 26 3.68 5.39 64.92
CA SER A 26 3.06 4.16 65.49
C SER A 26 1.75 3.64 64.76
N VAL A 27 1.03 2.62 65.30
CA VAL A 27 -0.13 1.89 64.69
C VAL A 27 -1.18 1.38 65.72
N SER A 28 -2.51 1.40 65.41
CA SER A 28 -3.63 0.55 65.96
C SER A 28 -5.04 1.11 65.58
N SER A 29 -6.23 0.47 65.73
CA SER A 29 -6.73 -0.93 65.54
C SER A 29 -8.30 -1.00 65.57
N HIS A 30 -8.93 -2.16 65.26
CA HIS A 30 -10.39 -2.55 65.31
C HIS A 30 -11.08 -2.42 66.72
N PRO A 31 -12.41 -2.73 66.97
CA PRO A 31 -13.46 -3.46 66.16
C PRO A 31 -14.98 -3.01 66.20
N ASP A 32 -15.75 -3.51 65.21
CA ASP A 32 -17.13 -4.14 65.20
C ASP A 32 -18.46 -3.56 65.79
N VAL A 33 -19.56 -4.21 65.32
CA VAL A 33 -20.96 -4.35 65.83
C VAL A 33 -22.05 -3.48 65.10
N PRO A 34 -23.28 -4.00 64.78
CA PRO A 34 -23.98 -3.67 63.53
C PRO A 34 -25.27 -2.80 63.65
N GLY A 35 -25.94 -2.58 62.50
CA GLY A 35 -27.13 -1.71 62.32
C GLY A 35 -28.49 -2.29 62.77
N THR A 36 -29.64 -1.87 62.22
CA THR A 36 -29.93 -1.03 61.02
C THR A 36 -30.10 0.48 61.38
N ASP A 37 -30.82 1.41 60.72
CA ASP A 37 -31.89 1.41 59.69
C ASP A 37 -32.06 2.81 59.02
N ILE A 38 -33.18 3.03 58.31
CA ILE A 38 -33.80 4.30 57.83
C ILE A 38 -33.56 4.70 56.35
N SER A 39 -34.62 4.46 55.57
CA SER A 39 -35.11 5.16 54.35
C SER A 39 -34.21 5.38 53.12
N LEU A 40 -34.70 4.89 51.98
CA LEU A 40 -34.32 5.31 50.64
C LEU A 40 -34.68 6.80 50.38
N SER A 41 -33.70 7.62 49.97
CA SER A 41 -33.95 8.81 49.13
C SER A 41 -33.73 8.45 47.65
N ARG A 42 -34.17 9.32 46.72
CA ARG A 42 -34.23 9.02 45.28
C ARG A 42 -32.97 9.46 44.51
N ASP A 43 -31.80 9.39 45.13
CA ASP A 43 -30.56 9.99 44.64
C ASP A 43 -29.54 8.92 44.21
N ALA A 44 -29.95 8.01 43.32
CA ALA A 44 -29.17 6.80 42.98
C ALA A 44 -29.30 6.33 41.52
N LEU A 45 -29.30 7.25 40.54
CA LEU A 45 -29.05 6.95 39.11
C LEU A 45 -28.21 8.03 38.42
N SER A 46 -27.11 8.44 39.06
CA SER A 46 -25.94 8.91 38.31
C SER A 46 -25.15 7.68 37.87
N PRO A 47 -24.78 7.51 36.59
CA PRO A 47 -23.81 6.48 36.23
C PRO A 47 -22.49 6.79 36.95
N THR A 48 -21.95 5.80 37.67
CA THR A 48 -20.59 5.89 38.19
C THR A 48 -19.64 6.07 37.01
N PRO A 49 -18.81 7.12 36.97
CA PRO A 49 -17.85 7.29 35.89
C PRO A 49 -16.98 6.04 35.77
N THR A 50 -16.90 5.46 34.58
CA THR A 50 -15.93 4.41 34.28
C THR A 50 -14.55 4.96 34.64
N PRO A 51 -13.77 4.29 35.51
CA PRO A 51 -12.46 4.80 35.88
C PRO A 51 -11.60 4.90 34.62
N CYS A 52 -11.18 6.12 34.28
CA CYS A 52 -10.39 6.36 33.08
C CYS A 52 -9.06 5.60 33.16
N ARG A 53 -8.66 5.04 32.03
CA ARG A 53 -7.48 4.19 31.90
C ARG A 53 -6.63 4.76 30.77
N PRO A 54 -5.38 5.16 31.03
CA PRO A 54 -4.50 5.66 29.98
C PRO A 54 -4.32 4.60 28.90
N GLY A 55 -4.57 4.96 27.64
CA GLY A 55 -4.54 4.03 26.51
C GLY A 55 -5.83 3.26 26.20
N ASP A 56 -6.89 3.37 27.02
CA ASP A 56 -8.24 2.87 26.67
C ASP A 56 -9.14 4.04 26.22
N GLY A 57 -10.06 3.77 25.28
CA GLY A 57 -11.16 4.67 24.93
C GLY A 57 -10.74 5.93 24.17
N TRP A 58 -9.87 5.78 23.18
CA TRP A 58 -9.42 6.85 22.29
C TRP A 58 -10.56 7.46 21.49
N THR A 59 -10.44 8.77 21.22
CA THR A 59 -11.36 9.55 20.40
C THR A 59 -10.61 10.59 19.58
N TRP A 60 -11.08 10.90 18.36
CA TRP A 60 -10.36 11.81 17.46
C TRP A 60 -10.38 13.27 17.92
N ALA A 61 -9.20 13.89 17.95
CA ALA A 61 -8.99 15.23 18.49
C ALA A 61 -8.15 16.13 17.57
N ARG A 62 -8.55 17.41 17.47
CA ARG A 62 -7.71 18.44 16.86
C ARG A 62 -6.71 18.97 17.90
N GLY A 63 -5.45 18.67 17.66
CA GLY A 63 -4.33 19.03 18.52
C GLY A 63 -3.98 20.53 18.51
N PRO A 64 -2.87 20.89 19.18
CA PRO A 64 -2.40 22.26 19.30
C PRO A 64 -2.01 22.87 17.95
N SER A 65 -2.05 24.20 17.86
CA SER A 65 -1.52 24.93 16.70
C SER A 65 0.01 24.90 16.66
N ARG A 66 0.55 24.89 15.44
CA ARG A 66 1.99 24.79 15.15
C ARG A 66 2.52 26.04 14.45
N PRO A 67 2.61 27.19 15.17
CA PRO A 67 3.04 28.46 14.59
C PRO A 67 4.50 28.45 14.13
N ASP A 68 5.31 27.56 14.71
CA ASP A 68 6.67 27.20 14.31
C ASP A 68 6.71 26.62 12.88
N VAL A 69 5.95 25.54 12.64
CA VAL A 69 5.89 24.87 11.32
C VAL A 69 5.25 25.79 10.28
N ALA A 70 4.19 26.52 10.66
CA ALA A 70 3.53 27.50 9.81
C ALA A 70 4.46 28.65 9.37
N ALA A 71 5.49 29.00 10.16
CA ALA A 71 6.49 29.97 9.76
C ALA A 71 7.48 29.37 8.75
N SER A 72 7.97 28.15 8.99
CA SER A 72 8.90 27.44 8.09
C SER A 72 8.29 27.17 6.71
N VAL A 73 7.04 26.71 6.63
CA VAL A 73 6.32 26.54 5.35
C VAL A 73 6.21 27.88 4.62
N ARG A 74 5.82 28.95 5.31
CA ARG A 74 5.68 30.29 4.72
C ARG A 74 7.01 30.86 4.20
N GLN A 75 8.14 30.48 4.81
CA GLN A 75 9.46 30.84 4.31
C GLN A 75 9.81 30.07 3.03
N ALA A 76 9.51 28.78 2.96
CA ALA A 76 9.74 27.96 1.77
C ALA A 76 8.88 28.41 0.58
N LEU A 77 7.58 28.67 0.80
CA LEU A 77 6.67 29.21 -0.23
C LEU A 77 7.20 30.51 -0.85
N ARG A 78 7.76 31.42 -0.03
CA ARG A 78 8.38 32.66 -0.51
C ARG A 78 9.62 32.43 -1.36
N GLN A 79 10.41 31.38 -1.08
CA GLN A 79 11.55 30.99 -1.92
C GLN A 79 11.12 30.44 -3.28
N MET A 80 9.89 29.93 -3.39
CA MET A 80 9.26 29.46 -4.63
C MET A 80 8.50 30.55 -5.40
N GLY A 81 8.59 31.82 -4.95
CA GLY A 81 7.91 32.97 -5.56
C GLY A 81 6.46 33.19 -5.11
N VAL A 82 6.00 32.49 -4.07
CA VAL A 82 4.58 32.47 -3.66
C VAL A 82 4.36 33.35 -2.42
N ASP A 83 3.50 34.38 -2.52
CA ASP A 83 3.01 35.06 -1.32
C ASP A 83 1.79 34.33 -0.76
N ALA A 84 1.91 33.91 0.51
CA ALA A 84 0.86 33.19 1.21
C ALA A 84 0.84 33.48 2.70
N THR A 85 -0.35 33.47 3.30
CA THR A 85 -0.50 33.24 4.74
C THR A 85 -0.63 31.74 4.99
N VAL A 86 -0.11 31.26 6.12
CA VAL A 86 -0.09 29.84 6.49
C VAL A 86 -0.44 29.70 7.96
N LYS A 87 -1.34 28.78 8.29
CA LYS A 87 -1.56 28.19 9.61
C LYS A 87 -1.19 26.71 9.55
N ALA A 88 -0.83 26.13 10.68
CA ALA A 88 -0.60 24.70 10.83
C ALA A 88 -1.15 24.23 12.18
N ARG A 89 -1.62 22.98 12.26
CA ARG A 89 -2.19 22.39 13.48
C ARG A 89 -1.94 20.89 13.51
N SER A 90 -1.61 20.35 14.68
CA SER A 90 -1.50 18.89 14.88
C SER A 90 -2.86 18.19 14.82
N TYR A 91 -2.92 16.97 14.29
CA TYR A 91 -4.06 16.04 14.42
C TYR A 91 -3.61 14.72 15.08
N GLY A 92 -4.57 13.98 15.61
CA GLY A 92 -4.37 12.73 16.33
C GLY A 92 -5.55 12.43 17.25
N GLU A 93 -5.33 11.70 18.33
CA GLU A 93 -6.37 11.17 19.20
C GLU A 93 -6.17 11.56 20.67
N ILE A 94 -7.23 11.44 21.47
CA ILE A 94 -7.23 11.69 22.91
C ILE A 94 -7.85 10.50 23.66
N ASP A 95 -7.14 9.95 24.64
CA ASP A 95 -7.59 8.79 25.42
C ASP A 95 -8.72 9.15 26.40
N SER A 96 -9.28 8.14 27.08
CA SER A 96 -10.30 8.34 28.12
C SER A 96 -9.83 9.15 29.34
N CYS A 97 -8.52 9.45 29.46
CA CYS A 97 -7.92 10.30 30.49
C CYS A 97 -7.68 11.75 30.03
N GLY A 98 -7.75 12.07 28.74
CA GLY A 98 -7.42 13.39 28.18
C GLY A 98 -6.00 13.52 27.61
N THR A 99 -5.28 12.42 27.40
CA THR A 99 -3.90 12.39 26.86
C THR A 99 -3.93 12.48 25.34
N PHE A 100 -3.36 13.54 24.74
CA PHE A 100 -3.34 13.70 23.27
C PHE A 100 -2.12 13.02 22.62
N SER A 101 -2.35 12.02 21.77
CA SER A 101 -1.39 11.44 20.84
C SER A 101 -1.41 12.22 19.51
N MET A 102 -0.26 12.37 18.84
CA MET A 102 -0.13 13.18 17.63
C MET A 102 0.35 12.34 16.43
N PHE A 103 -0.47 12.27 15.40
CA PHE A 103 -0.18 11.50 14.17
C PHE A 103 0.34 12.37 13.02
N GLY A 104 0.10 13.69 13.03
CA GLY A 104 0.56 14.55 11.95
C GLY A 104 0.13 16.01 12.06
N ILE A 105 0.28 16.76 10.96
CA ILE A 105 0.01 18.21 10.90
C ILE A 105 -0.82 18.59 9.66
N ASP A 106 -2.00 19.19 9.90
CA ASP A 106 -2.83 19.86 8.90
C ASP A 106 -2.30 21.27 8.58
N PHE A 107 -2.57 21.74 7.36
CA PHE A 107 -2.23 23.10 6.91
C PHE A 107 -3.44 23.85 6.35
N ASP A 108 -3.51 25.15 6.65
CA ASP A 108 -4.46 26.09 6.05
C ASP A 108 -3.66 27.26 5.47
N ILE A 109 -3.59 27.28 4.14
CA ILE A 109 -2.75 28.14 3.31
C ILE A 109 -3.68 29.07 2.53
N THR A 110 -3.33 30.35 2.45
CA THR A 110 -4.04 31.33 1.60
C THR A 110 -3.05 32.01 0.67
N VAL A 111 -3.08 31.64 -0.61
CA VAL A 111 -2.22 32.19 -1.67
C VAL A 111 -2.81 33.50 -2.19
N ARG A 112 -1.96 34.50 -2.43
CA ARG A 112 -2.35 35.82 -2.96
C ARG A 112 -1.76 36.01 -4.35
N ALA A 113 -2.63 36.10 -5.36
CA ALA A 113 -2.26 36.47 -6.72
C ALA A 113 -2.81 37.87 -7.06
N GLU A 114 -2.12 38.60 -7.95
CA GLU A 114 -2.59 39.91 -8.45
C GLU A 114 -3.77 39.77 -9.42
N THR A 115 -3.87 38.61 -10.09
CA THR A 115 -4.91 38.24 -11.06
C THR A 115 -5.50 36.88 -10.69
N ARG A 116 -6.62 36.51 -11.32
CA ARG A 116 -7.24 35.20 -11.12
C ARG A 116 -6.39 34.11 -11.79
N MET A 117 -5.93 33.14 -11.00
CA MET A 117 -5.25 31.94 -11.49
C MET A 117 -6.23 31.03 -12.28
N SER A 118 -5.73 30.34 -13.30
CA SER A 118 -6.46 29.26 -13.96
C SER A 118 -6.53 28.01 -13.07
N GLU A 119 -7.21 26.97 -13.54
CA GLU A 119 -7.29 25.69 -12.82
C GLU A 119 -5.94 24.96 -12.84
N THR A 120 -5.30 24.94 -14.01
CA THR A 120 -3.96 24.41 -14.22
C THR A 120 -2.92 25.12 -13.34
N ASP A 121 -2.92 26.45 -13.28
CA ASP A 121 -1.96 27.20 -12.43
C ASP A 121 -2.14 26.87 -10.94
N ARG A 122 -3.37 26.60 -10.48
CA ARG A 122 -3.65 26.21 -9.09
C ARG A 122 -3.15 24.80 -8.79
N GLN A 123 -3.33 23.88 -9.73
CA GLN A 123 -2.87 22.49 -9.61
C GLN A 123 -1.34 22.41 -9.64
N GLU A 124 -0.69 23.00 -10.65
CA GLU A 124 0.78 23.04 -10.74
C GLU A 124 1.42 23.66 -9.47
N LEU A 125 0.81 24.73 -8.93
CA LEU A 125 1.28 25.32 -7.68
C LEU A 125 1.03 24.39 -6.46
N ALA A 126 -0.06 23.63 -6.42
CA ALA A 126 -0.30 22.65 -5.37
C ALA A 126 0.75 21.52 -5.41
N ASP A 127 0.97 20.94 -6.59
CA ASP A 127 1.90 19.82 -6.78
C ASP A 127 3.33 20.23 -6.42
N ARG A 128 3.75 21.43 -6.84
CA ARG A 128 5.05 22.01 -6.48
C ARG A 128 5.23 22.22 -4.96
N ILE A 129 4.17 22.54 -4.20
CA ILE A 129 4.30 22.77 -2.75
C ILE A 129 4.10 21.50 -1.92
N SER A 130 3.46 20.45 -2.46
CA SER A 130 3.16 19.21 -1.73
C SER A 130 4.40 18.58 -1.05
N PRO A 131 5.57 18.44 -1.71
CA PRO A 131 6.79 17.92 -1.06
C PRO A 131 7.33 18.80 0.08
N VAL A 132 7.09 20.12 0.01
CA VAL A 132 7.47 21.07 1.07
C VAL A 132 6.60 20.88 2.31
N LEU A 133 5.30 20.61 2.12
CA LEU A 133 4.37 20.31 3.19
C LEU A 133 4.65 18.93 3.79
N ALA A 134 4.91 17.91 2.98
CA ALA A 134 5.26 16.56 3.43
C ALA A 134 6.48 16.54 4.37
N ARG A 135 7.55 17.24 3.98
CA ARG A 135 8.79 17.36 4.78
C ARG A 135 8.62 18.18 6.06
N LEU A 136 7.67 19.11 6.12
CA LEU A 136 7.48 20.01 7.27
C LEU A 136 6.32 19.61 8.19
N GLY A 137 5.37 18.81 7.71
CA GLY A 137 4.22 18.32 8.48
C GLY A 137 4.50 17.18 9.46
N GLN A 138 5.77 16.84 9.68
CA GLN A 138 6.21 15.64 10.40
C GLN A 138 5.54 15.48 11.80
N PRO A 139 5.17 14.24 12.21
CA PRO A 139 5.54 12.96 11.60
C PRO A 139 4.85 12.64 10.27
N SER A 140 3.56 12.95 10.10
CA SER A 140 2.82 12.73 8.84
C SER A 140 2.08 13.98 8.36
N LEU A 141 2.02 14.17 7.04
CA LEU A 141 1.25 15.24 6.42
C LEU A 141 -0.26 14.99 6.59
N GLY A 142 -0.96 15.93 7.22
CA GLY A 142 -2.42 15.97 7.27
C GLY A 142 -3.03 16.66 6.05
N SER A 143 -4.29 17.07 6.16
CA SER A 143 -4.95 17.80 5.09
C SER A 143 -4.37 19.21 4.94
N ALA A 144 -3.93 19.55 3.72
CA ALA A 144 -3.36 20.84 3.38
C ALA A 144 -4.30 21.63 2.45
N ARG A 145 -5.20 22.42 3.05
CA ARG A 145 -6.15 23.28 2.34
C ARG A 145 -5.46 24.53 1.82
N ILE A 146 -5.47 24.74 0.50
CA ILE A 146 -5.01 25.95 -0.17
C ILE A 146 -6.23 26.75 -0.63
N THR A 147 -6.36 27.99 -0.17
CA THR A 147 -7.36 28.95 -0.66
C THR A 147 -6.67 29.99 -1.53
N PHE A 148 -7.11 30.20 -2.76
CA PHE A 148 -6.53 31.19 -3.67
C PHE A 148 -7.35 32.48 -3.65
N LEU A 149 -6.67 33.62 -3.68
CA LEU A 149 -7.28 34.95 -3.78
C LEU A 149 -6.91 35.58 -5.12
N PRO A 150 -7.85 36.29 -5.80
CA PRO A 150 -9.08 36.86 -5.24
C PRO A 150 -10.36 35.99 -5.34
N ASP A 151 -10.33 34.82 -5.98
CA ASP A 151 -11.57 34.08 -6.29
C ASP A 151 -12.11 33.18 -5.16
N ASN A 152 -11.35 32.97 -4.09
CA ASN A 152 -11.65 32.07 -2.96
C ASN A 152 -11.82 30.60 -3.38
N THR A 153 -11.27 30.21 -4.54
CA THR A 153 -11.20 28.79 -4.92
C THR A 153 -10.33 28.02 -3.92
N VAL A 154 -10.67 26.75 -3.69
CA VAL A 154 -9.98 25.89 -2.72
C VAL A 154 -9.47 24.65 -3.44
N LEU A 155 -8.22 24.30 -3.19
CA LEU A 155 -7.60 23.03 -3.59
C LEU A 155 -7.01 22.42 -2.33
N THR A 156 -7.37 21.18 -2.01
CA THR A 156 -6.83 20.47 -0.85
C THR A 156 -5.78 19.48 -1.32
N ILE A 157 -4.50 19.75 -1.00
CA ILE A 157 -3.49 18.71 -1.03
C ILE A 157 -3.83 17.74 0.09
N ARG A 158 -4.06 16.49 -0.28
CA ARG A 158 -4.08 15.36 0.65
C ARG A 158 -2.69 14.74 0.62
N PRO A 159 -2.23 14.09 1.71
CA PRO A 159 -1.06 13.24 1.57
C PRO A 159 -1.34 12.23 0.45
N PRO A 160 -0.47 12.10 -0.58
CA PRO A 160 -0.56 10.95 -1.47
C PRO A 160 -0.38 9.67 -0.64
N MET A 161 -0.92 8.53 -1.12
CA MET A 161 -0.60 7.22 -0.53
C MET A 161 0.87 6.87 -0.80
N SER A 162 1.76 7.46 -0.02
CA SER A 162 3.20 7.37 -0.17
C SER A 162 3.81 6.44 0.88
N ILE A 163 4.07 5.20 0.47
CA ILE A 163 5.04 4.31 1.13
C ILE A 163 6.42 4.98 0.97
N SER A 164 6.80 5.84 1.91
CA SER A 164 7.86 6.83 1.70
C SER A 164 9.27 6.25 1.81
N ALA A 165 9.80 5.83 0.66
CA ALA A 165 11.16 5.30 0.50
C ALA A 165 12.26 6.39 0.68
N SER A 166 12.31 7.07 1.82
CA SER A 166 13.23 8.19 2.08
C SER A 166 13.96 8.17 3.43
N ALA A 167 13.99 7.03 4.13
CA ALA A 167 14.83 6.83 5.32
C ALA A 167 16.04 5.88 5.09
N ALA A 168 16.07 5.14 3.97
CA ALA A 168 17.05 4.07 3.73
C ALA A 168 18.46 4.52 3.31
N VAL A 169 18.68 5.82 3.07
CA VAL A 169 20.00 6.35 2.65
C VAL A 169 20.93 6.52 3.85
N ASN A 170 21.47 5.40 4.37
CA ASN A 170 22.81 5.22 4.98
C ASN A 170 22.96 3.98 5.91
N GLN A 171 22.50 2.79 5.50
CA GLN A 171 23.26 1.54 5.72
C GLN A 171 22.66 0.38 4.91
N VAL A 172 23.30 0.05 3.79
CA VAL A 172 22.87 -1.05 2.93
C VAL A 172 23.51 -2.36 3.41
N HIS A 173 22.66 -3.27 3.90
CA HIS A 173 22.75 -4.67 3.49
C HIS A 173 21.58 -4.95 2.53
N GLU A 174 21.81 -5.81 1.56
CA GLU A 174 21.02 -5.85 0.33
C GLU A 174 19.65 -6.52 0.54
N LEU A 175 18.57 -5.94 -0.03
CA LEU A 175 17.39 -6.76 -0.32
C LEU A 175 17.79 -7.75 -1.42
N THR A 176 18.07 -9.00 -1.09
CA THR A 176 18.29 -10.04 -2.10
C THR A 176 16.97 -10.26 -2.84
N VAL A 177 16.82 -9.78 -4.07
CA VAL A 177 15.67 -10.12 -4.90
C VAL A 177 15.94 -11.50 -5.51
N ASN A 178 15.20 -12.52 -5.09
CA ASN A 178 15.22 -13.84 -5.72
C ASN A 178 14.45 -13.75 -7.04
N ALA A 179 15.13 -13.13 -8.00
CA ALA A 179 14.75 -13.10 -9.38
C ALA A 179 15.39 -14.26 -10.14
N SER A 180 14.63 -14.85 -11.04
CA SER A 180 15.17 -15.72 -12.06
C SER A 180 14.41 -15.50 -13.36
N TRP A 181 15.15 -15.57 -14.45
CA TRP A 181 14.57 -15.94 -15.73
C TRP A 181 14.41 -17.45 -15.78
N HIS A 182 13.32 -17.93 -16.36
CA HIS A 182 13.09 -19.35 -16.65
C HIS A 182 12.63 -19.51 -18.10
N GLN A 183 13.17 -20.51 -18.79
CA GLN A 183 12.81 -20.79 -20.17
C GLN A 183 11.55 -21.66 -20.20
N ILE A 184 10.48 -21.18 -20.82
CA ILE A 184 9.25 -21.96 -20.96
C ILE A 184 9.45 -22.99 -22.08
N ALA A 185 9.44 -24.27 -21.71
CA ALA A 185 9.52 -25.39 -22.65
C ALA A 185 8.20 -25.52 -23.44
N THR A 186 8.22 -25.08 -24.70
CA THR A 186 7.08 -25.10 -25.62
C THR A 186 7.24 -26.22 -26.65
N ALA A 187 6.15 -26.92 -26.97
CA ALA A 187 6.17 -28.04 -27.92
C ALA A 187 6.12 -27.57 -29.38
N ASP A 188 5.27 -26.58 -29.65
CA ASP A 188 5.20 -25.79 -30.87
C ASP A 188 5.57 -24.34 -30.51
N SER A 189 6.32 -23.66 -31.39
CA SER A 189 6.77 -22.27 -31.19
C SER A 189 7.09 -21.56 -32.52
N PRO A 190 7.12 -20.21 -32.55
CA PRO A 190 7.52 -19.47 -33.73
C PRO A 190 8.98 -19.74 -34.11
N SER A 191 9.30 -19.59 -35.40
CA SER A 191 10.70 -19.61 -35.86
C SER A 191 11.54 -18.52 -35.18
N GLY A 192 12.81 -18.81 -34.91
CA GLY A 192 13.73 -17.87 -34.26
C GLY A 192 13.83 -16.53 -34.98
N ARG A 193 13.64 -15.43 -34.22
CA ARG A 193 13.46 -14.08 -34.77
C ARG A 193 13.76 -12.97 -33.77
N TYR A 194 14.02 -11.80 -34.32
CA TYR A 194 14.23 -10.53 -33.61
C TYR A 194 13.39 -9.42 -34.28
N THR A 195 13.20 -8.27 -33.65
CA THR A 195 12.37 -7.14 -34.16
C THR A 195 10.90 -7.51 -34.44
N HIS A 196 10.33 -8.45 -33.71
CA HIS A 196 8.89 -8.75 -33.80
C HIS A 196 8.12 -7.81 -32.86
N GLY A 197 6.83 -7.57 -33.15
CA GLY A 197 5.94 -6.93 -32.20
C GLY A 197 5.44 -7.96 -31.19
N PHE A 198 5.31 -7.59 -29.92
CA PHE A 198 4.77 -8.47 -28.88
C PHE A 198 3.92 -7.65 -27.89
N ALA A 199 2.69 -8.09 -27.60
CA ALA A 199 1.75 -7.38 -26.73
C ALA A 199 0.85 -8.36 -25.95
N TYR A 200 0.47 -8.04 -24.70
CA TYR A 200 -0.42 -8.89 -23.90
C TYR A 200 -1.90 -8.46 -24.04
N ASP A 201 -2.73 -9.31 -24.61
CA ASP A 201 -4.19 -9.14 -24.65
C ASP A 201 -4.79 -9.58 -23.32
N SER A 202 -5.00 -8.61 -22.41
CA SER A 202 -5.54 -8.87 -21.07
C SER A 202 -7.04 -9.16 -21.03
N HIS A 203 -7.75 -9.13 -22.17
CA HIS A 203 -9.14 -9.59 -22.22
C HIS A 203 -9.23 -11.09 -22.51
N ARG A 204 -8.36 -11.60 -23.39
CA ARG A 204 -8.30 -13.01 -23.78
C ARG A 204 -7.25 -13.81 -23.00
N ASN A 205 -6.35 -13.11 -22.29
CA ASN A 205 -5.16 -13.66 -21.61
C ASN A 205 -4.23 -14.40 -22.57
N VAL A 206 -3.86 -13.73 -23.67
CA VAL A 206 -2.88 -14.27 -24.63
C VAL A 206 -1.85 -13.22 -24.99
N ALA A 207 -0.59 -13.63 -25.13
CA ALA A 207 0.44 -12.77 -25.70
C ALA A 207 0.42 -12.90 -27.23
N VAL A 208 0.22 -11.78 -27.94
CA VAL A 208 0.13 -11.71 -29.40
C VAL A 208 1.48 -11.26 -29.97
N LEU A 209 2.06 -12.10 -30.83
CA LEU A 209 3.28 -11.83 -31.58
C LEU A 209 2.97 -11.55 -33.05
N PHE A 210 3.63 -10.54 -33.63
CA PHE A 210 3.53 -10.25 -35.06
C PHE A 210 4.89 -9.95 -35.72
N GLY A 211 5.18 -10.63 -36.83
CA GLY A 211 6.27 -10.31 -37.75
C GLY A 211 7.68 -10.52 -37.19
N GLY A 212 8.58 -9.56 -37.47
CA GLY A 212 10.02 -9.64 -37.20
C GLY A 212 10.83 -10.20 -38.38
N ASP A 213 12.13 -10.40 -38.18
CA ASP A 213 13.03 -11.02 -39.17
C ASP A 213 13.76 -12.23 -38.55
N SER A 214 14.08 -13.21 -39.40
CA SER A 214 14.73 -14.47 -39.04
C SER A 214 16.03 -14.75 -39.80
N THR A 215 16.35 -13.96 -40.84
CA THR A 215 17.55 -14.13 -41.68
C THR A 215 18.24 -12.82 -42.08
N GLY A 216 17.77 -11.68 -41.56
CA GLY A 216 18.32 -10.34 -41.82
C GLY A 216 17.73 -9.64 -43.04
N TYR A 217 16.87 -10.33 -43.78
CA TYR A 217 16.19 -9.84 -44.98
C TYR A 217 14.73 -10.34 -45.10
N SER A 218 14.35 -11.37 -44.33
CA SER A 218 13.07 -12.08 -44.39
C SER A 218 12.08 -11.50 -43.38
N ARG A 219 11.51 -10.35 -43.70
CA ARG A 219 10.45 -9.71 -42.92
C ARG A 219 9.20 -10.58 -42.91
N LEU A 220 8.85 -11.11 -41.75
CA LEU A 220 7.75 -12.06 -41.53
C LEU A 220 6.41 -11.32 -41.35
N ASN A 221 5.31 -12.01 -41.63
CA ASN A 221 3.94 -11.49 -41.59
C ASN A 221 2.94 -12.47 -40.93
N ASP A 222 3.46 -13.43 -40.18
CA ASP A 222 2.71 -14.40 -39.39
C ASP A 222 2.25 -13.78 -38.06
N THR A 223 1.13 -14.29 -37.56
CA THR A 223 0.56 -13.93 -36.25
C THR A 223 0.59 -15.17 -35.37
N TRP A 224 1.12 -15.04 -34.15
CA TRP A 224 1.16 -16.13 -33.18
C TRP A 224 0.55 -15.66 -31.86
N GLU A 225 -0.16 -16.55 -31.18
CA GLU A 225 -0.71 -16.30 -29.85
C GLU A 225 -0.15 -17.32 -28.86
N PHE A 226 0.23 -16.86 -27.66
CA PHE A 226 0.70 -17.69 -26.56
C PHE A 226 -0.32 -17.68 -25.42
N ASP A 227 -0.85 -18.85 -25.05
CA ASP A 227 -1.89 -19.03 -24.01
C ASP A 227 -1.33 -19.11 -22.57
N GLY A 228 -0.05 -18.74 -22.40
CA GLY A 228 0.70 -18.94 -21.17
C GLY A 228 1.43 -20.29 -21.06
N VAL A 229 1.17 -21.24 -21.98
CA VAL A 229 1.77 -22.59 -22.02
C VAL A 229 2.18 -23.03 -23.44
N HIS A 230 1.38 -22.73 -24.47
CA HIS A 230 1.53 -23.16 -25.86
C HIS A 230 1.47 -21.99 -26.82
N TRP A 231 2.20 -22.08 -27.93
CA TRP A 231 2.03 -21.17 -29.08
C TRP A 231 1.06 -21.74 -30.11
N THR A 232 0.13 -20.92 -30.56
CA THR A 232 -0.76 -21.19 -31.69
C THR A 232 -0.40 -20.26 -32.85
N HIS A 233 -0.09 -20.82 -34.02
CA HIS A 233 0.01 -20.04 -35.26
C HIS A 233 -1.41 -19.70 -35.75
N VAL A 234 -1.78 -18.43 -35.65
CA VAL A 234 -3.09 -17.95 -36.10
C VAL A 234 -3.00 -17.59 -37.58
N THR A 235 -4.04 -17.91 -38.34
CA THR A 235 -4.14 -17.52 -39.76
C THR A 235 -5.29 -16.51 -39.98
N PRO A 236 -5.08 -15.22 -39.66
CA PRO A 236 -6.03 -14.14 -39.92
C PRO A 236 -6.54 -14.08 -41.36
N SER A 237 -7.80 -13.64 -41.55
CA SER A 237 -8.38 -13.43 -42.89
C SER A 237 -7.73 -12.26 -43.64
N GLN A 238 -7.18 -11.31 -42.90
CA GLN A 238 -6.31 -10.24 -43.36
C GLN A 238 -5.13 -10.14 -42.37
N SER A 239 -3.93 -9.87 -42.87
CA SER A 239 -2.70 -9.69 -42.08
C SER A 239 -1.90 -8.51 -42.63
N PRO A 240 -1.19 -7.72 -41.80
CA PRO A 240 -0.34 -6.64 -42.28
C PRO A 240 0.78 -7.16 -43.19
N PRO A 241 1.31 -6.33 -44.11
CA PRO A 241 2.56 -6.61 -44.81
C PRO A 241 3.70 -6.89 -43.82
N GLY A 242 4.56 -7.86 -44.17
CA GLY A 242 5.66 -8.30 -43.31
C GLY A 242 6.69 -7.21 -43.06
N ARG A 243 7.14 -7.13 -41.82
CA ARG A 243 7.96 -6.00 -41.32
C ARG A 243 8.83 -6.37 -40.12
N ALA A 244 9.92 -5.63 -39.96
CA ALA A 244 10.67 -5.54 -38.71
C ALA A 244 10.05 -4.41 -37.85
N ASN A 245 9.45 -4.81 -36.72
CA ASN A 245 8.92 -3.96 -35.66
C ASN A 245 10.04 -3.72 -34.64
N ILE A 246 10.99 -2.86 -35.01
CA ILE A 246 12.13 -2.56 -34.15
C ILE A 246 11.64 -1.76 -32.93
N ASP A 247 11.90 -2.32 -31.75
CA ASP A 247 11.64 -1.77 -30.40
C ASP A 247 10.18 -1.38 -30.10
N GLN A 248 9.36 -2.34 -29.66
CA GLN A 248 8.03 -2.12 -29.05
C GLN A 248 6.94 -1.42 -29.90
N ALA A 249 6.97 -1.52 -31.23
CA ALA A 249 5.93 -0.96 -32.12
C ALA A 249 4.54 -1.69 -32.09
N LEU A 250 4.23 -2.44 -31.03
CA LEU A 250 2.99 -3.21 -30.88
C LEU A 250 2.47 -3.13 -29.43
N VAL A 251 1.20 -2.81 -29.23
CA VAL A 251 0.61 -2.61 -27.89
C VAL A 251 -0.84 -3.04 -27.81
N TYR A 252 -1.35 -3.41 -26.63
CA TYR A 252 -2.76 -3.73 -26.42
C TYR A 252 -3.54 -2.57 -25.79
N ASP A 253 -4.54 -2.08 -26.51
CA ASP A 253 -5.55 -1.14 -26.03
C ASP A 253 -6.68 -1.93 -25.34
N SER A 254 -6.70 -1.90 -24.02
CA SER A 254 -7.64 -2.69 -23.21
C SER A 254 -9.07 -2.12 -23.19
N ASN A 255 -9.21 -0.82 -23.42
CA ASN A 255 -10.50 -0.12 -23.50
C ASN A 255 -11.27 -0.54 -24.76
N ARG A 256 -10.63 -0.42 -25.93
CA ARG A 256 -11.21 -0.77 -27.24
C ARG A 256 -11.03 -2.25 -27.59
N ARG A 257 -10.23 -2.97 -26.80
CA ARG A 257 -9.91 -4.40 -26.92
C ARG A 257 -9.29 -4.72 -28.28
N ARG A 258 -8.16 -4.07 -28.56
CA ARG A 258 -7.42 -4.19 -29.83
C ARG A 258 -5.92 -4.25 -29.56
N VAL A 259 -5.22 -5.16 -30.22
CA VAL A 259 -3.78 -4.99 -30.38
C VAL A 259 -3.54 -4.01 -31.52
N VAL A 260 -2.84 -2.92 -31.27
CA VAL A 260 -2.51 -1.85 -32.19
C VAL A 260 -1.06 -2.00 -32.65
N LEU A 261 -0.85 -1.95 -33.97
CA LEU A 261 0.44 -1.96 -34.65
C LEU A 261 0.62 -0.66 -35.42
N PHE A 262 1.81 -0.05 -35.36
CA PHE A 262 2.17 1.10 -36.17
C PHE A 262 3.54 0.95 -36.85
N GLY A 263 3.64 1.41 -38.10
CA GLY A 263 4.92 1.65 -38.75
C GLY A 263 5.82 0.41 -38.87
N GLY A 264 7.10 0.56 -38.57
CA GLY A 264 8.13 -0.46 -38.73
C GLY A 264 8.77 -0.47 -40.13
N LEU A 265 9.76 -1.34 -40.32
CA LEU A 265 10.56 -1.42 -41.55
C LEU A 265 10.08 -2.57 -42.45
N GLY A 266 9.52 -2.22 -43.61
CA GLY A 266 9.07 -3.19 -44.60
C GLY A 266 10.21 -3.82 -45.41
N THR A 267 9.84 -4.53 -46.48
CA THR A 267 10.81 -5.13 -47.42
C THR A 267 11.55 -4.12 -48.30
N GLY A 268 11.08 -2.87 -48.40
CA GLY A 268 11.68 -1.84 -49.25
C GLY A 268 11.67 -0.39 -48.75
N ASP A 269 10.90 -0.05 -47.71
CA ASP A 269 10.88 1.30 -47.10
C ASP A 269 10.26 1.24 -45.67
N TYR A 270 10.40 2.33 -44.92
CA TYR A 270 9.76 2.60 -43.64
C TYR A 270 8.24 2.76 -43.83
N LEU A 271 7.46 2.29 -42.86
CA LEU A 271 6.01 2.25 -42.93
C LEU A 271 5.36 3.30 -42.01
N SER A 272 4.11 3.65 -42.28
CA SER A 272 3.26 4.57 -41.48
C SER A 272 1.79 4.11 -41.50
N ASP A 273 1.54 2.82 -41.72
CA ASP A 273 0.23 2.23 -41.63
C ASP A 273 -0.10 1.86 -40.19
N THR A 274 -1.34 2.11 -39.78
CA THR A 274 -1.89 1.63 -38.51
C THR A 274 -2.72 0.38 -38.77
N TRP A 275 -2.52 -0.67 -37.98
CA TRP A 275 -3.33 -1.88 -38.04
C TRP A 275 -3.84 -2.24 -36.65
N GLU A 276 -5.06 -2.76 -36.61
CA GLU A 276 -5.68 -3.27 -35.39
C GLU A 276 -6.04 -4.74 -35.54
N TYR A 277 -5.84 -5.52 -34.48
CA TYR A 277 -6.20 -6.92 -34.38
C TYR A 277 -7.28 -7.10 -33.32
N ASP A 278 -8.35 -7.81 -33.66
CA ASP A 278 -9.52 -8.03 -32.80
C ASP A 278 -9.53 -9.39 -32.07
N GLY A 279 -8.42 -10.13 -32.16
CA GLY A 279 -8.33 -11.51 -31.67
C GLY A 279 -8.78 -12.58 -32.68
N THR A 280 -9.16 -12.18 -33.91
CA THR A 280 -9.52 -13.10 -35.00
C THR A 280 -8.94 -12.68 -36.35
N THR A 281 -8.88 -11.38 -36.64
CA THR A 281 -8.32 -10.85 -37.89
C THR A 281 -7.72 -9.46 -37.68
N TRP A 282 -6.78 -9.08 -38.55
CA TRP A 282 -6.30 -7.71 -38.62
C TRP A 282 -7.21 -6.84 -39.50
N MET A 283 -7.16 -5.53 -39.29
CA MET A 283 -7.79 -4.50 -40.11
C MET A 283 -6.87 -3.28 -40.22
N GLN A 284 -6.66 -2.77 -41.43
CA GLN A 284 -5.88 -1.55 -41.64
C GLN A 284 -6.74 -0.31 -41.33
N ILE A 285 -6.29 0.53 -40.40
CA ILE A 285 -7.01 1.74 -40.01
C ILE A 285 -6.50 2.93 -40.83
N ASN A 286 -7.40 3.50 -41.64
CA ASN A 286 -7.11 4.67 -42.48
C ASN A 286 -7.32 5.96 -41.67
N THR A 287 -6.25 6.48 -41.08
CA THR A 287 -6.26 7.72 -40.30
C THR A 287 -5.91 8.93 -41.18
N ALA A 288 -6.63 10.05 -41.00
CA ALA A 288 -6.45 11.26 -41.82
C ALA A 288 -5.27 12.14 -41.34
N VAL A 289 -4.89 11.98 -40.08
CA VAL A 289 -3.65 12.46 -39.46
C VAL A 289 -2.98 11.23 -38.86
N SER A 290 -1.66 11.11 -38.97
CA SER A 290 -0.89 9.93 -38.55
C SER A 290 0.59 10.32 -38.38
N PRO A 291 1.38 9.64 -37.54
CA PRO A 291 2.81 9.90 -37.45
C PRO A 291 3.54 9.67 -38.79
N PRO A 292 4.60 10.44 -39.08
CA PRO A 292 5.52 10.16 -40.19
C PRO A 292 6.09 8.73 -40.18
N ARG A 293 6.45 8.22 -41.37
CA ARG A 293 7.04 6.88 -41.59
C ARG A 293 8.27 6.65 -40.71
N ARG A 294 8.24 5.60 -39.89
CA ARG A 294 9.29 5.32 -38.91
C ARG A 294 9.34 3.86 -38.44
N ASP A 295 10.48 3.47 -37.93
CA ASP A 295 10.71 2.30 -37.07
C ASP A 295 11.38 2.74 -35.76
N SER A 296 11.85 1.80 -34.93
CA SER A 296 12.72 2.07 -33.78
C SER A 296 12.14 3.06 -32.75
N HIS A 297 10.82 3.11 -32.67
CA HIS A 297 9.98 3.96 -31.81
C HIS A 297 9.23 3.07 -30.82
N ALA A 298 9.27 3.38 -29.53
CA ALA A 298 8.49 2.63 -28.57
C ALA A 298 7.00 3.03 -28.62
N MET A 299 6.13 2.07 -28.30
CA MET A 299 4.71 2.32 -27.99
C MET A 299 4.31 1.67 -26.67
N VAL A 300 3.48 2.37 -25.89
CA VAL A 300 2.87 1.87 -24.64
C VAL A 300 1.41 2.30 -24.55
N PHE A 301 0.61 1.64 -23.71
CA PHE A 301 -0.80 1.99 -23.50
C PHE A 301 -0.98 2.59 -22.13
N ASP A 302 -1.39 3.86 -22.10
CA ASP A 302 -1.78 4.59 -20.92
C ASP A 302 -3.22 4.17 -20.56
N SER A 303 -3.35 3.24 -19.62
CA SER A 303 -4.64 2.67 -19.23
C SER A 303 -5.52 3.66 -18.46
N HIS A 304 -4.93 4.66 -17.80
CA HIS A 304 -5.66 5.67 -17.02
C HIS A 304 -6.28 6.76 -17.91
N ARG A 305 -5.60 7.15 -19.00
CA ARG A 305 -6.10 8.11 -20.01
C ARG A 305 -6.70 7.42 -21.25
N ASN A 306 -6.56 6.11 -21.36
CA ASN A 306 -7.10 5.25 -22.42
C ASN A 306 -6.54 5.56 -23.82
N VAL A 307 -5.23 5.80 -23.91
CA VAL A 307 -4.52 6.13 -25.16
C VAL A 307 -3.25 5.30 -25.34
N ALA A 308 -2.95 4.88 -26.57
CA ALA A 308 -1.61 4.39 -26.91
C ALA A 308 -0.68 5.58 -27.18
N VAL A 309 0.42 5.67 -26.43
CA VAL A 309 1.45 6.72 -26.54
C VAL A 309 2.63 6.18 -27.36
N LEU A 310 3.07 6.94 -28.36
CA LEU A 310 4.22 6.70 -29.21
C LEU A 310 5.24 7.84 -29.03
N PHE A 311 6.53 7.51 -28.96
CA PHE A 311 7.60 8.51 -28.93
C PHE A 311 8.73 8.21 -29.93
N GLY A 312 9.23 9.27 -30.58
CA GLY A 312 10.51 9.25 -31.29
C GLY A 312 10.64 8.21 -32.40
N GLY A 313 11.82 7.60 -32.52
CA GLY A 313 12.19 6.62 -33.54
C GLY A 313 12.81 7.21 -34.79
N TYR A 314 13.15 6.35 -35.76
CA TYR A 314 13.99 6.69 -36.92
C TYR A 314 13.21 6.65 -38.23
N SER A 315 13.56 7.52 -39.19
CA SER A 315 12.84 7.66 -40.47
C SER A 315 13.77 7.65 -41.70
N SER A 316 13.19 7.42 -42.89
CA SER A 316 13.89 7.44 -44.18
C SER A 316 14.53 8.79 -44.55
N SER A 317 14.32 9.84 -43.76
CA SER A 317 15.03 11.12 -43.88
C SER A 317 16.48 11.08 -43.38
N GLY A 318 16.84 10.06 -42.59
CA GLY A 318 18.16 9.94 -41.95
C GLY A 318 18.27 10.66 -40.60
N SER A 319 17.16 11.09 -40.01
CA SER A 319 17.11 11.72 -38.69
C SER A 319 16.10 11.01 -37.78
N PRO A 320 16.43 10.82 -36.49
CA PRO A 320 15.44 10.39 -35.50
C PRO A 320 14.49 11.53 -35.12
N HIS A 321 13.46 11.18 -34.35
CA HIS A 321 12.40 12.07 -33.91
C HIS A 321 12.37 12.26 -32.38
N ASN A 322 11.73 13.34 -31.94
CA ASN A 322 11.31 13.61 -30.55
C ASN A 322 9.81 13.97 -30.46
N ASP A 323 9.00 13.66 -31.47
CA ASP A 323 7.56 13.93 -31.40
C ASP A 323 6.82 12.87 -30.58
N THR A 324 5.87 13.34 -29.76
CA THR A 324 4.95 12.50 -29.01
C THR A 324 3.63 12.39 -29.76
N TRP A 325 3.08 11.19 -29.86
CA TRP A 325 1.84 10.90 -30.56
C TRP A 325 0.92 10.02 -29.71
N GLU A 326 -0.38 10.28 -29.74
CA GLU A 326 -1.39 9.54 -28.98
C GLU A 326 -2.51 9.01 -29.89
N TYR A 327 -2.99 7.81 -29.58
CA TYR A 327 -3.99 7.08 -30.36
C TYR A 327 -5.09 6.46 -29.49
N ASP A 328 -6.34 6.85 -29.76
CA ASP A 328 -7.59 6.34 -29.18
C ASP A 328 -8.49 5.67 -30.24
N GLY A 329 -7.90 5.31 -31.39
CA GLY A 329 -8.63 5.06 -32.64
C GLY A 329 -8.42 6.15 -33.70
N VAL A 330 -8.01 7.36 -33.31
CA VAL A 330 -7.42 8.36 -34.21
C VAL A 330 -6.14 8.96 -33.64
N TRP A 331 -5.15 9.25 -34.50
CA TRP A 331 -3.87 9.82 -34.08
C TRP A 331 -3.96 11.32 -33.83
N ARG A 332 -3.29 11.79 -32.77
CA ARG A 332 -3.01 13.20 -32.47
C ARG A 332 -1.55 13.36 -32.13
N GLN A 333 -0.92 14.43 -32.58
CA GLN A 333 0.41 14.81 -32.11
C GLN A 333 0.26 15.65 -30.84
N VAL A 334 1.05 15.35 -29.81
CA VAL A 334 1.10 16.12 -28.56
C VAL A 334 2.33 17.03 -28.58
N SER A 335 2.13 18.30 -28.24
CA SER A 335 3.21 19.29 -28.10
C SER A 335 3.42 19.61 -26.63
N THR A 336 4.54 19.15 -26.07
CA THR A 336 4.92 19.38 -24.68
C THR A 336 5.87 20.60 -24.56
N SER A 337 5.98 21.17 -23.35
CA SER A 337 6.86 22.34 -23.07
C SER A 337 8.32 21.95 -22.86
N GLN A 338 8.56 20.73 -22.36
CA GLN A 338 9.83 20.02 -22.38
C GLN A 338 9.61 18.64 -23.01
N VAL A 339 10.67 18.09 -23.62
CA VAL A 339 10.64 16.85 -24.41
C VAL A 339 12.05 16.25 -24.41
N PRO A 340 12.22 14.91 -24.43
CA PRO A 340 13.54 14.29 -24.62
C PRO A 340 14.15 14.67 -25.98
N ASP A 341 15.47 14.79 -26.06
CA ASP A 341 16.18 14.99 -27.33
C ASP A 341 15.93 13.83 -28.32
N GLU A 342 16.06 14.11 -29.63
CA GLU A 342 15.65 13.18 -30.67
C GLU A 342 16.40 11.84 -30.65
N ARG A 343 15.64 10.75 -30.61
CA ARG A 343 16.19 9.42 -30.31
C ARG A 343 15.43 8.26 -30.91
N TYR A 344 16.13 7.16 -31.07
CA TYR A 344 15.64 5.88 -31.57
C TYR A 344 16.26 4.74 -30.76
N HIS A 345 15.70 3.53 -30.84
CA HIS A 345 16.15 2.36 -30.05
C HIS A 345 16.13 2.53 -28.52
N HIS A 346 15.32 3.47 -28.04
CA HIS A 346 14.93 3.59 -26.63
C HIS A 346 13.79 2.60 -26.34
N SER A 347 13.53 2.33 -25.06
CA SER A 347 12.36 1.54 -24.65
C SER A 347 11.44 2.38 -23.75
N MET A 348 10.16 2.01 -23.71
CA MET A 348 9.18 2.60 -22.79
C MET A 348 8.39 1.53 -22.02
N ALA A 349 7.87 1.93 -20.86
CA ALA A 349 6.87 1.19 -20.09
C ALA A 349 5.89 2.17 -19.43
N TYR A 350 4.63 1.78 -19.21
CA TYR A 350 3.64 2.61 -18.51
C TYR A 350 3.48 2.15 -17.07
N ASP A 351 3.76 3.04 -16.10
CA ASP A 351 3.64 2.80 -14.67
C ASP A 351 2.20 3.10 -14.21
N GLU A 352 1.33 2.10 -14.29
CA GLU A 352 -0.12 2.30 -14.09
C GLU A 352 -0.48 2.76 -12.66
N ARG A 353 0.36 2.44 -11.65
CA ARG A 353 0.22 2.91 -10.26
C ARG A 353 0.52 4.40 -10.09
N ARG A 354 1.39 4.97 -10.94
CA ARG A 354 1.76 6.40 -10.89
C ARG A 354 1.16 7.21 -12.03
N GLY A 355 0.56 6.58 -13.03
CA GLY A 355 -0.09 7.22 -14.17
C GLY A 355 0.87 7.82 -15.21
N VAL A 356 2.12 7.33 -15.28
CA VAL A 356 3.18 7.94 -16.09
C VAL A 356 3.83 6.95 -17.06
N VAL A 357 4.20 7.42 -18.26
CA VAL A 357 5.07 6.66 -19.19
C VAL A 357 6.52 6.90 -18.82
N ILE A 358 7.30 5.83 -18.63
CA ILE A 358 8.75 5.85 -18.40
C ILE A 358 9.46 5.61 -19.74
N LEU A 359 10.48 6.40 -20.05
CA LEU A 359 11.39 6.21 -21.17
C LEU A 359 12.83 6.07 -20.68
N PHE A 360 13.61 5.18 -21.29
CA PHE A 360 15.03 5.04 -20.99
C PHE A 360 15.92 4.93 -22.24
N GLY A 361 17.05 5.64 -22.20
CA GLY A 361 18.20 5.46 -23.11
C GLY A 361 17.90 5.66 -24.60
N GLY A 362 18.50 4.80 -25.43
CA GLY A 362 18.46 4.86 -26.90
C GLY A 362 19.74 5.40 -27.54
N LEU A 363 19.64 5.81 -28.81
CA LEU A 363 20.67 6.51 -29.58
C LEU A 363 20.18 7.90 -30.01
N ASP A 364 21.04 8.91 -29.94
CA ASP A 364 20.77 10.27 -30.43
C ASP A 364 21.00 10.43 -31.95
N SER A 365 20.77 11.64 -32.49
CA SER A 365 21.02 11.98 -33.90
C SER A 365 22.49 11.90 -34.35
N SER A 366 23.45 11.75 -33.44
CA SER A 366 24.87 11.50 -33.72
C SER A 366 25.27 10.01 -33.64
N GLY A 367 24.39 9.15 -33.14
CA GLY A 367 24.69 7.75 -32.79
C GLY A 367 25.37 7.59 -31.43
N SER A 368 25.33 8.61 -30.57
CA SER A 368 25.80 8.52 -29.18
C SER A 368 24.77 7.78 -28.34
N ILE A 369 25.24 6.91 -27.44
CA ILE A 369 24.38 6.07 -26.61
C ILE A 369 23.89 6.84 -25.38
N LEU A 370 22.57 6.83 -25.17
CA LEU A 370 21.88 7.55 -24.11
C LEU A 370 21.59 6.63 -22.90
N GLY A 371 21.44 7.23 -21.72
CA GLY A 371 21.22 6.56 -20.44
C GLY A 371 20.49 7.43 -19.41
N ASP A 372 19.78 8.43 -19.90
CA ASP A 372 18.85 9.29 -19.19
C ASP A 372 17.49 8.58 -18.99
N THR A 373 16.78 8.95 -17.92
CA THR A 373 15.41 8.48 -17.64
C THR A 373 14.47 9.67 -17.78
N TRP A 374 13.38 9.49 -18.51
CA TRP A 374 12.33 10.50 -18.65
C TRP A 374 10.98 9.92 -18.25
N GLU A 375 10.11 10.76 -17.73
CA GLU A 375 8.72 10.42 -17.44
C GLU A 375 7.76 11.38 -18.16
N TYR A 376 6.57 10.89 -18.51
CA TYR A 376 5.50 11.64 -19.16
C TYR A 376 4.17 11.41 -18.45
N ASP A 377 3.55 12.48 -17.97
CA ASP A 377 2.29 12.49 -17.20
C ASP A 377 1.02 12.61 -18.07
N GLY A 378 1.17 12.54 -19.38
CA GLY A 378 0.07 12.80 -20.32
C GLY A 378 -0.09 14.27 -20.73
N SER A 379 0.75 15.17 -20.21
CA SER A 379 0.73 16.61 -20.52
C SER A 379 2.13 17.18 -20.79
N ALA A 380 3.16 16.70 -20.09
CA ALA A 380 4.54 17.14 -20.22
C ALA A 380 5.52 15.98 -20.00
N TRP A 381 6.67 16.05 -20.67
CA TRP A 381 7.83 15.22 -20.33
C TRP A 381 8.70 15.93 -19.31
N TYR A 382 9.26 15.19 -18.36
CA TYR A 382 10.26 15.70 -17.42
C TYR A 382 11.42 14.70 -17.27
N GLU A 383 12.65 15.21 -17.24
CA GLU A 383 13.85 14.40 -17.01
C GLU A 383 13.91 14.02 -15.53
N VAL A 384 14.09 12.73 -15.25
CA VAL A 384 14.30 12.21 -13.91
C VAL A 384 15.77 11.82 -13.78
N ALA A 385 16.39 12.19 -12.66
CA ALA A 385 17.78 11.82 -12.33
C ALA A 385 17.82 10.79 -11.18
N PRO A 386 17.56 9.49 -11.45
CA PRO A 386 17.77 8.40 -10.50
C PRO A 386 19.14 8.44 -9.81
N THR A 387 19.18 8.06 -8.53
CA THR A 387 20.43 7.93 -7.76
C THR A 387 21.30 6.74 -8.22
N GLN A 388 20.69 5.79 -8.93
CA GLN A 388 21.30 4.69 -9.66
C GLN A 388 20.55 4.55 -11.00
N SER A 389 21.28 4.28 -12.08
CA SER A 389 20.75 4.13 -13.44
C SER A 389 21.50 2.99 -14.14
N PRO A 390 20.87 2.25 -15.09
CA PRO A 390 21.60 1.32 -15.93
C PRO A 390 22.68 2.04 -16.75
N PRO A 391 23.77 1.34 -17.14
CA PRO A 391 24.64 1.82 -18.19
C PRO A 391 23.85 2.22 -19.44
N ALA A 392 24.24 3.36 -20.03
CA ALA A 392 23.68 3.90 -21.28
C ALA A 392 23.66 2.82 -22.37
N ARG A 393 22.48 2.58 -22.95
CA ARG A 393 22.20 1.43 -23.82
C ARG A 393 21.07 1.67 -24.80
N HIS A 394 21.05 0.88 -25.85
CA HIS A 394 20.02 0.88 -26.89
C HIS A 394 19.55 -0.56 -27.21
N ASN A 395 18.42 -0.68 -27.92
CA ASN A 395 17.82 -1.96 -28.35
C ASN A 395 17.48 -2.93 -27.20
N HIS A 396 17.41 -2.41 -25.96
CA HIS A 396 16.94 -3.12 -24.77
C HIS A 396 15.39 -3.17 -24.78
N SER A 397 14.78 -3.77 -23.76
CA SER A 397 13.32 -3.67 -23.61
C SER A 397 12.88 -3.61 -22.15
N MET A 398 11.77 -2.90 -21.93
CA MET A 398 11.14 -2.61 -20.64
C MET A 398 9.70 -3.11 -20.61
N ALA A 399 9.22 -3.56 -19.46
CA ALA A 399 7.80 -3.77 -19.22
C ALA A 399 7.44 -3.48 -17.76
N TYR A 400 6.20 -3.07 -17.53
CA TYR A 400 5.70 -2.77 -16.20
C TYR A 400 5.06 -4.00 -15.55
N ASP A 401 5.54 -4.35 -14.37
CA ASP A 401 5.00 -5.40 -13.51
C ASP A 401 3.93 -4.79 -12.59
N GLY A 402 2.66 -4.92 -12.98
CA GLY A 402 1.53 -4.31 -12.27
C GLY A 402 1.19 -4.94 -10.92
N ASP A 403 1.67 -6.16 -10.64
CA ASP A 403 1.51 -6.76 -9.30
C ASP A 403 2.58 -6.28 -8.31
N ARG A 404 3.77 -5.87 -8.78
CA ARG A 404 4.86 -5.35 -7.94
C ARG A 404 5.01 -3.83 -8.02
N GLY A 405 4.37 -3.17 -8.99
CA GLY A 405 4.37 -1.72 -9.17
C GLY A 405 5.69 -1.15 -9.70
N ILE A 406 6.42 -1.90 -10.52
CA ILE A 406 7.78 -1.54 -10.98
C ILE A 406 7.95 -1.72 -12.50
N VAL A 407 8.95 -1.06 -13.09
CA VAL A 407 9.40 -1.38 -14.46
C VAL A 407 10.59 -2.33 -14.41
N VAL A 408 10.54 -3.42 -15.18
CA VAL A 408 11.65 -4.36 -15.41
C VAL A 408 12.28 -4.05 -16.76
N LEU A 409 13.61 -3.90 -16.81
CA LEU A 409 14.43 -3.72 -18.01
C LEU A 409 15.36 -4.93 -18.20
N PHE A 410 15.54 -5.40 -19.44
CA PHE A 410 16.47 -6.48 -19.75
C PHE A 410 17.31 -6.23 -21.03
N GLY A 411 18.58 -6.64 -20.98
CA GLY A 411 19.45 -6.79 -22.15
C GLY A 411 19.78 -5.48 -22.89
N GLY A 412 19.90 -5.57 -24.22
CA GLY A 412 20.32 -4.49 -25.10
C GLY A 412 21.83 -4.47 -25.39
N GLU A 413 22.33 -3.33 -25.84
CA GLU A 413 23.73 -3.12 -26.23
C GLU A 413 24.26 -1.79 -25.68
N ASP A 414 25.51 -1.78 -25.18
CA ASP A 414 26.27 -0.59 -24.80
C ASP A 414 27.57 -0.47 -25.63
N ALA A 415 28.41 0.51 -25.29
CA ALA A 415 29.70 0.74 -25.98
C ALA A 415 30.73 -0.41 -25.82
N ASN A 416 30.46 -1.42 -24.98
CA ASN A 416 31.29 -2.59 -24.74
C ASN A 416 30.70 -3.86 -25.38
N GLY A 417 29.38 -3.90 -25.61
CA GLY A 417 28.69 -4.92 -26.40
C GLY A 417 27.31 -5.31 -25.85
N LEU A 418 26.88 -6.53 -26.17
CA LEU A 418 25.56 -7.06 -25.81
C LEU A 418 25.47 -7.47 -24.34
N LEU A 419 24.33 -7.19 -23.72
CA LEU A 419 24.14 -7.28 -22.27
C LEU A 419 23.24 -8.46 -21.85
N THR A 420 23.38 -8.90 -20.60
CA THR A 420 22.60 -9.99 -19.96
C THR A 420 22.01 -9.60 -18.61
N ASP A 421 22.10 -8.31 -18.25
CA ASP A 421 21.66 -7.80 -16.96
C ASP A 421 20.17 -7.47 -16.95
N THR A 422 19.57 -7.60 -15.77
CA THR A 422 18.20 -7.17 -15.50
C THR A 422 18.24 -5.99 -14.53
N TRP A 423 17.41 -4.99 -14.76
CA TRP A 423 17.26 -3.83 -13.87
C TRP A 423 15.78 -3.64 -13.52
N GLU A 424 15.53 -3.12 -12.33
CA GLU A 424 14.18 -2.79 -11.84
C GLU A 424 14.12 -1.31 -11.42
N TYR A 425 13.04 -0.62 -11.77
CA TYR A 425 12.76 0.78 -11.42
C TYR A 425 11.50 0.86 -10.56
N ASP A 426 11.63 1.42 -9.35
CA ASP A 426 10.55 1.48 -8.34
C ASP A 426 9.69 2.75 -8.41
N GLY A 427 9.99 3.65 -9.34
CA GLY A 427 9.43 4.99 -9.45
C GLY A 427 10.27 6.09 -8.78
N VAL A 428 11.45 5.74 -8.24
CA VAL A 428 12.40 6.67 -7.60
C VAL A 428 13.83 6.43 -8.09
N THR A 429 14.26 5.17 -8.23
CA THR A 429 15.61 4.82 -8.66
C THR A 429 15.69 3.47 -9.36
N TRP A 430 16.69 3.26 -10.22
CA TRP A 430 16.93 1.94 -10.81
C TRP A 430 17.81 1.08 -9.92
N ARG A 431 17.65 -0.23 -10.00
CA ARG A 431 18.51 -1.20 -9.32
C ARG A 431 18.84 -2.38 -10.21
N GLN A 432 20.12 -2.74 -10.32
CA GLN A 432 20.54 -3.96 -11.01
C GLN A 432 20.17 -5.17 -10.16
N ILE A 433 19.54 -6.16 -10.79
CA ILE A 433 19.08 -7.39 -10.15
C ILE A 433 19.97 -8.56 -10.56
N ALA A 434 20.56 -9.21 -9.56
CA ALA A 434 21.26 -10.49 -9.75
C ALA A 434 20.22 -11.61 -9.91
N THR A 435 20.22 -12.28 -11.07
CA THR A 435 19.29 -13.36 -11.39
C THR A 435 19.93 -14.74 -11.24
N ALA A 436 19.19 -15.71 -10.69
CA ALA A 436 19.70 -17.07 -10.48
C ALA A 436 19.95 -17.83 -11.79
N GLN A 437 19.18 -17.51 -12.83
CA GLN A 437 19.41 -17.82 -14.23
C GLN A 437 19.13 -16.57 -15.07
N THR A 438 19.90 -16.38 -16.14
CA THR A 438 19.71 -15.27 -17.10
C THR A 438 19.75 -15.82 -18.54
N PRO A 439 18.98 -15.26 -19.49
CA PRO A 439 19.10 -15.59 -20.91
C PRO A 439 20.46 -15.17 -21.46
N SER A 440 20.87 -15.78 -22.58
CA SER A 440 22.07 -15.32 -23.30
C SER A 440 21.91 -13.89 -23.81
N SER A 441 23.03 -13.18 -23.99
CA SER A 441 23.05 -11.78 -24.44
C SER A 441 22.30 -11.59 -25.74
N ARG A 442 21.40 -10.61 -25.75
CA ARG A 442 20.46 -10.35 -26.86
C ARG A 442 19.86 -8.95 -26.77
N LYS A 443 19.32 -8.53 -27.90
CA LYS A 443 18.60 -7.28 -28.09
C LYS A 443 17.38 -7.49 -29.02
N GLU A 444 16.56 -6.46 -29.17
CA GLU A 444 15.42 -6.44 -30.12
C GLU A 444 14.37 -7.54 -29.84
N MET A 445 14.06 -7.72 -28.54
CA MET A 445 13.07 -8.65 -27.97
C MET A 445 12.12 -7.89 -27.03
N PRO A 446 10.87 -7.57 -27.44
CA PRO A 446 9.98 -6.79 -26.58
C PRO A 446 9.58 -7.59 -25.33
N LEU A 447 9.64 -6.93 -24.18
CA LEU A 447 9.11 -7.44 -22.92
C LEU A 447 7.62 -7.04 -22.81
N ILE A 448 6.82 -7.90 -22.19
CA ILE A 448 5.41 -7.65 -21.82
C ILE A 448 5.14 -8.19 -20.41
N PHE A 449 4.02 -7.79 -19.79
CA PHE A 449 3.55 -8.37 -18.53
C PHE A 449 2.35 -9.29 -18.77
N ASP A 450 2.49 -10.56 -18.40
CA ASP A 450 1.40 -11.53 -18.36
C ASP A 450 0.66 -11.39 -17.01
N ARG A 451 -0.45 -10.65 -17.05
CA ARG A 451 -1.27 -10.35 -15.87
C ARG A 451 -1.92 -11.59 -15.25
N GLN A 452 -2.12 -12.67 -16.02
CA GLN A 452 -2.69 -13.92 -15.51
C GLN A 452 -1.63 -14.80 -14.85
N GLY A 453 -0.42 -14.83 -15.43
CA GLY A 453 0.73 -15.57 -14.88
C GLY A 453 1.49 -14.84 -13.77
N ASN A 454 1.28 -13.52 -13.59
CA ASN A 454 2.07 -12.63 -12.74
C ASN A 454 3.58 -12.79 -13.02
N ARG A 455 3.96 -12.45 -14.25
CA ARG A 455 5.33 -12.61 -14.77
C ARG A 455 5.58 -11.68 -15.95
N ILE A 456 6.81 -11.22 -16.10
CA ILE A 456 7.26 -10.56 -17.32
C ILE A 456 7.60 -11.66 -18.35
N LEU A 457 7.16 -11.53 -19.60
CA LEU A 457 7.47 -12.45 -20.70
C LEU A 457 8.25 -11.74 -21.80
N PHE A 458 9.15 -12.47 -22.47
CA PHE A 458 9.58 -12.14 -23.83
C PHE A 458 9.74 -13.40 -24.69
N PHE A 459 9.84 -13.21 -26.00
CA PHE A 459 10.20 -14.25 -26.95
C PHE A 459 11.44 -13.86 -27.77
N GLY A 460 12.28 -14.83 -28.12
CA GLY A 460 13.34 -14.69 -29.13
C GLY A 460 14.38 -13.61 -28.83
N GLY A 461 14.56 -12.69 -29.78
CA GLY A 461 15.64 -11.71 -29.83
C GLY A 461 16.78 -12.12 -30.77
N GLY A 462 17.78 -11.26 -30.95
CA GLY A 462 18.91 -11.55 -31.83
C GLY A 462 20.02 -10.49 -31.82
N TYR A 463 21.06 -10.71 -32.62
CA TYR A 463 22.18 -9.79 -32.86
C TYR A 463 23.04 -10.22 -34.06
N TRP A 464 23.90 -9.31 -34.56
CA TRP A 464 24.87 -9.58 -35.62
C TRP A 464 26.31 -9.64 -35.07
N ASP A 465 27.12 -10.61 -35.52
CA ASP A 465 28.46 -10.90 -34.94
C ASP A 465 29.65 -10.58 -35.87
N GLY A 466 29.47 -9.64 -36.80
CA GLY A 466 30.49 -9.29 -37.80
C GLY A 466 30.41 -10.12 -39.10
N GLY A 467 29.35 -10.90 -39.28
CA GLY A 467 29.02 -11.54 -40.56
C GLY A 467 27.77 -12.43 -40.52
N ASN A 468 27.43 -12.97 -39.35
CA ASN A 468 26.27 -13.83 -39.16
C ASN A 468 25.20 -13.09 -38.34
N LEU A 469 23.94 -13.44 -38.57
CA LEU A 469 22.83 -13.11 -37.67
C LEU A 469 22.59 -14.30 -36.73
N THR A 470 22.54 -14.03 -35.44
CA THR A 470 22.01 -14.96 -34.43
C THR A 470 20.59 -14.55 -34.07
N THR A 471 19.63 -15.49 -34.14
CA THR A 471 18.26 -15.30 -33.64
C THR A 471 17.89 -16.42 -32.67
N PHE A 472 17.06 -16.10 -31.68
CA PHE A 472 16.56 -17.05 -30.68
C PHE A 472 15.08 -17.38 -30.94
N SER A 473 14.66 -18.59 -30.57
CA SER A 473 13.27 -19.10 -30.68
C SER A 473 12.71 -19.51 -29.32
N GLU A 474 13.11 -18.80 -28.28
CA GLU A 474 12.91 -19.18 -26.88
C GLU A 474 11.87 -18.28 -26.24
N THR A 475 10.87 -18.84 -25.56
CA THR A 475 10.03 -18.08 -24.62
C THR A 475 10.71 -18.06 -23.26
N TRP A 476 10.83 -16.88 -22.67
CA TRP A 476 11.39 -16.69 -21.34
C TRP A 476 10.38 -15.94 -20.46
N GLU A 477 10.18 -16.45 -19.24
CA GLU A 477 9.51 -15.73 -18.16
C GLU A 477 10.53 -15.20 -17.16
N TYR A 478 10.25 -14.02 -16.61
CA TYR A 478 10.94 -13.47 -15.44
C TYR A 478 9.96 -13.43 -14.29
N THR A 479 10.30 -14.20 -13.26
CA THR A 479 9.62 -14.18 -11.97
C THR A 479 10.60 -13.61 -10.95
N ALA A 480 10.40 -12.35 -10.57
CA ALA A 480 11.06 -11.78 -9.41
C ALA A 480 10.15 -11.87 -8.19
N THR A 481 10.31 -12.96 -7.45
CA THR A 481 9.90 -12.92 -6.05
C THR A 481 10.74 -11.87 -5.35
N LEU A 482 10.09 -10.86 -4.79
CA LEU A 482 10.63 -10.12 -3.66
C LEU A 482 10.77 -11.10 -2.49
N SER A 483 11.85 -11.88 -2.48
CA SER A 483 12.34 -12.46 -1.24
C SER A 483 12.77 -11.29 -0.37
N TYR A 484 11.83 -10.90 0.49
CA TYR A 484 12.08 -9.93 1.54
C TYR A 484 13.34 -10.38 2.31
N GLN A 485 14.40 -9.59 2.16
CA GLN A 485 15.52 -9.48 3.12
C GLN A 485 15.42 -8.13 3.85
N ILE A 486 14.20 -7.59 3.96
CA ILE A 486 13.70 -7.39 5.32
C ILE A 486 13.25 -8.76 5.84
N PHE A 487 13.55 -9.04 7.09
CA PHE A 487 12.90 -10.08 7.90
C PHE A 487 11.39 -10.23 7.58
N MET A 488 10.78 -11.38 7.21
CA MET A 488 11.30 -12.73 6.88
C MET A 488 12.39 -13.23 7.83
N PRO A 489 12.03 -13.35 9.12
CA PRO A 489 11.14 -14.41 9.52
C PRO A 489 9.70 -13.91 9.64
N LEU A 490 8.78 -14.80 9.25
CA LEU A 490 7.36 -14.53 9.01
C LEU A 490 7.18 -13.58 7.79
N ILE A 491 6.43 -13.93 6.75
CA ILE A 491 5.27 -14.85 6.68
C ILE A 491 5.54 -16.12 5.82
N VAL A 492 6.80 -16.51 5.58
CA VAL A 492 7.13 -17.93 5.24
C VAL A 492 7.54 -18.69 6.49
N ARG A 493 6.57 -18.84 7.40
CA ARG A 493 6.53 -19.98 8.32
C ARG A 493 5.40 -20.90 7.88
N SER A 494 5.52 -22.18 8.19
CA SER A 494 4.56 -23.18 7.74
C SER A 494 3.23 -23.02 8.48
N TYR A 495 2.28 -22.29 7.89
CA TYR A 495 0.86 -22.48 8.20
C TYR A 495 0.56 -23.96 8.09
N ALA A 496 0.21 -24.59 9.21
CA ALA A 496 0.04 -26.02 9.27
C ALA A 496 -1.06 -26.42 8.26
N PRO A 497 -0.80 -27.38 7.35
CA PRO A 497 -1.69 -27.62 6.21
C PRO A 497 -3.01 -28.25 6.67
N GLY A 498 -4.07 -27.43 6.77
CA GLY A 498 -5.43 -27.91 7.03
C GLY A 498 -6.52 -26.84 7.04
N GLU A 499 -6.24 -25.64 7.54
CA GLU A 499 -7.30 -24.63 7.80
C GLU A 499 -7.22 -23.42 6.86
N SER A 500 -8.39 -22.98 6.38
CA SER A 500 -8.60 -21.70 5.68
C SER A 500 -9.97 -21.15 6.07
N PHE A 501 -10.05 -19.86 6.35
CA PHE A 501 -11.24 -19.15 6.80
C PHE A 501 -11.80 -18.29 5.67
N ASN A 502 -13.12 -18.41 5.43
CA ASN A 502 -13.84 -17.59 4.47
C ASN A 502 -14.95 -16.84 5.22
N ARG A 503 -14.97 -15.51 5.16
CA ARG A 503 -15.90 -14.67 5.93
C ARG A 503 -16.73 -13.79 4.98
N LYS A 504 -18.06 -13.86 5.13
CA LYS A 504 -18.99 -13.06 4.33
C LYS A 504 -19.22 -11.69 4.99
N VAL A 505 -18.79 -10.62 4.34
CA VAL A 505 -18.84 -9.25 4.89
C VAL A 505 -20.01 -8.47 4.30
N TYR A 506 -20.75 -7.77 5.16
CA TYR A 506 -21.65 -6.71 4.77
C TYR A 506 -20.96 -5.35 4.94
N VAL A 507 -20.74 -4.62 3.85
CA VAL A 507 -20.28 -3.23 3.90
C VAL A 507 -21.47 -2.29 3.99
N ILE A 508 -21.45 -1.38 4.96
CA ILE A 508 -22.39 -0.27 5.12
C ILE A 508 -21.58 1.02 5.07
N VAL A 509 -22.08 2.04 4.40
CA VAL A 509 -21.38 3.32 4.22
C VAL A 509 -22.32 4.46 4.59
N TYR A 510 -21.99 5.24 5.60
CA TYR A 510 -22.70 6.49 5.89
C TYR A 510 -22.06 7.62 5.09
N ASP A 511 -22.68 7.96 3.96
CA ASP A 511 -22.17 8.98 3.04
C ASP A 511 -23.32 9.88 2.54
N PRO A 512 -23.79 10.82 3.37
CA PRO A 512 -24.92 11.68 3.04
C PRO A 512 -24.65 12.54 1.81
N VAL A 513 -25.61 12.59 0.88
CA VAL A 513 -25.54 13.51 -0.25
C VAL A 513 -25.94 14.91 0.22
N LEU A 514 -25.04 15.86 0.01
CA LEU A 514 -25.16 17.24 0.49
C LEU A 514 -26.05 18.09 -0.41
N SER A 515 -26.44 19.27 0.07
CA SER A 515 -27.29 20.24 -0.64
C SER A 515 -26.75 20.71 -2.00
N ASN A 516 -25.45 20.52 -2.26
CA ASN A 516 -24.79 20.80 -3.55
C ASN A 516 -24.82 19.61 -4.54
N GLY A 517 -25.31 18.43 -4.13
CA GLY A 517 -25.41 17.22 -4.94
C GLY A 517 -24.18 16.31 -4.93
N GLN A 518 -23.17 16.59 -4.11
CA GLN A 518 -22.01 15.71 -3.90
C GLN A 518 -22.22 14.76 -2.71
N TYR A 519 -21.50 13.64 -2.70
CA TYR A 519 -21.33 12.84 -1.48
C TYR A 519 -20.53 13.62 -0.42
N LEU A 520 -20.71 13.27 0.86
CA LEU A 520 -19.93 13.85 1.96
C LEU A 520 -18.46 13.46 1.83
N SER A 521 -18.19 12.21 1.45
CA SER A 521 -16.86 11.69 1.15
C SER A 521 -16.18 12.55 0.08
N ASP A 522 -16.80 12.75 -1.09
CA ASP A 522 -16.31 13.63 -2.17
C ASP A 522 -16.05 15.05 -1.68
N TYR A 523 -17.02 15.65 -0.99
CA TYR A 523 -16.97 17.05 -0.58
C TYR A 523 -15.85 17.33 0.44
N LEU A 524 -15.63 16.39 1.36
CA LEU A 524 -14.51 16.42 2.31
C LEU A 524 -13.23 15.76 1.73
N GLY A 525 -13.34 15.14 0.55
CA GLY A 525 -12.36 14.30 -0.16
C GLY A 525 -11.73 13.21 0.69
N TRP A 526 -12.55 12.49 1.43
CA TRP A 526 -12.14 11.28 2.13
C TRP A 526 -11.72 10.18 1.13
N ASN A 527 -10.94 9.20 1.60
CA ASN A 527 -10.54 8.06 0.77
C ASN A 527 -11.79 7.26 0.35
N ASP A 528 -11.78 6.60 -0.81
CA ASP A 528 -12.92 5.78 -1.18
C ASP A 528 -13.05 4.55 -0.27
N HIS A 529 -14.29 4.24 0.09
CA HIS A 529 -14.63 3.13 0.97
C HIS A 529 -14.30 1.77 0.35
N SER A 530 -14.36 1.63 -0.99
CA SER A 530 -14.08 0.38 -1.68
C SER A 530 -12.57 0.13 -1.83
N ASP A 531 -11.75 1.17 -1.99
CA ASP A 531 -10.29 1.08 -1.90
C ASP A 531 -9.85 0.60 -0.51
N LEU A 532 -10.37 1.23 0.56
CA LEU A 532 -10.10 0.81 1.94
C LEU A 532 -10.63 -0.60 2.23
N THR A 533 -11.77 -0.97 1.63
CA THR A 533 -12.33 -2.33 1.73
C THR A 533 -11.38 -3.34 1.09
N GLN A 534 -10.98 -3.11 -0.17
CA GLN A 534 -10.14 -4.03 -0.93
C GLN A 534 -8.74 -4.15 -0.33
N GLY A 535 -8.11 -3.04 0.05
CA GLY A 535 -6.85 -3.04 0.78
C GLY A 535 -6.91 -3.80 2.11
N THR A 536 -8.05 -3.75 2.82
CA THR A 536 -8.26 -4.54 4.04
C THR A 536 -8.35 -6.03 3.75
N ILE A 537 -9.08 -6.43 2.70
CA ILE A 537 -9.16 -7.82 2.24
C ILE A 537 -7.76 -8.34 1.88
N ASP A 538 -6.99 -7.56 1.11
CA ASP A 538 -5.71 -7.98 0.56
C ASP A 538 -4.59 -8.00 1.61
N PHE A 539 -4.58 -7.06 2.56
CA PHE A 539 -3.71 -7.12 3.74
C PHE A 539 -3.95 -8.42 4.52
N PHE A 540 -5.21 -8.76 4.84
CA PHE A 540 -5.49 -10.00 5.58
C PHE A 540 -5.24 -11.26 4.77
N ARG A 541 -5.41 -11.23 3.44
CA ARG A 541 -4.95 -12.31 2.55
C ARG A 541 -3.43 -12.46 2.60
N GLN A 542 -2.67 -11.36 2.61
CA GLN A 542 -1.21 -11.35 2.65
C GLN A 542 -0.67 -11.88 3.99
N VAL A 543 -1.05 -11.28 5.12
CA VAL A 543 -0.50 -11.62 6.45
C VAL A 543 -0.95 -12.99 6.98
N THR A 544 -1.92 -13.63 6.31
CA THR A 544 -2.33 -15.01 6.60
C THR A 544 -1.90 -16.01 5.51
N ASN A 545 -1.12 -15.61 4.51
CA ASN A 545 -0.76 -16.44 3.35
C ASN A 545 -1.98 -17.15 2.71
N ASN A 546 -2.92 -16.34 2.24
CA ASN A 546 -4.17 -16.74 1.59
C ASN A 546 -5.12 -17.59 2.44
N ARG A 547 -4.90 -17.68 3.77
CA ARG A 547 -5.74 -18.48 4.67
C ARG A 547 -7.00 -17.75 5.14
N LEU A 548 -6.95 -16.45 5.38
CA LEU A 548 -8.14 -15.63 5.67
C LEU A 548 -8.58 -14.89 4.40
N ASN A 549 -9.77 -15.22 3.91
CA ASN A 549 -10.38 -14.56 2.77
C ASN A 549 -11.71 -13.94 3.21
N TYR A 550 -11.77 -12.61 3.15
CA TYR A 550 -13.03 -11.88 3.25
C TYR A 550 -13.69 -11.84 1.85
N THR A 551 -15.02 -11.84 1.83
CA THR A 551 -15.81 -11.73 0.59
C THR A 551 -16.96 -10.78 0.85
N ILE A 552 -17.00 -9.66 0.14
CA ILE A 552 -18.11 -8.71 0.25
C ILE A 552 -19.32 -9.32 -0.44
N VAL A 553 -20.39 -9.55 0.33
CA VAL A 553 -21.64 -10.17 -0.16
C VAL A 553 -22.78 -9.16 -0.30
N TYR A 554 -22.70 -8.04 0.42
CA TYR A 554 -23.62 -6.91 0.33
C TYR A 554 -22.85 -5.62 0.54
N THR A 555 -23.27 -4.56 -0.16
CA THR A 555 -22.87 -3.17 0.10
C THR A 555 -24.15 -2.33 0.21
N THR A 556 -24.19 -1.37 1.13
CA THR A 556 -25.31 -0.41 1.25
C THR A 556 -24.78 0.97 1.61
N ILE A 557 -25.00 1.94 0.72
CA ILE A 557 -24.62 3.33 0.92
C ILE A 557 -25.86 4.10 1.39
N ILE A 558 -25.76 4.71 2.57
CA ILE A 558 -26.82 5.49 3.22
C ILE A 558 -26.58 6.95 2.88
N THR A 559 -27.39 7.46 1.96
CA THR A 559 -27.21 8.77 1.31
C THR A 559 -28.19 9.84 1.80
N ASP A 560 -29.23 9.43 2.52
CA ASP A 560 -30.40 10.26 2.87
C ASP A 560 -30.47 10.64 4.36
N GLY A 561 -29.43 10.34 5.15
CA GLY A 561 -29.36 10.80 6.53
C GLY A 561 -28.09 10.49 7.30
N TRP A 562 -27.82 11.35 8.29
CA TRP A 562 -26.77 11.17 9.29
C TRP A 562 -27.15 10.06 10.29
N PRO A 563 -26.19 9.30 10.82
CA PRO A 563 -26.45 8.28 11.83
C PRO A 563 -27.06 8.90 13.10
N VAL A 564 -27.91 8.13 13.79
CA VAL A 564 -28.59 8.55 15.02
C VAL A 564 -27.75 8.21 16.25
N LYS A 565 -27.66 9.16 17.18
CA LYS A 565 -26.95 9.01 18.46
C LYS A 565 -27.85 8.43 19.53
N VAL A 566 -27.26 7.92 20.61
CA VAL A 566 -27.94 7.21 21.71
C VAL A 566 -29.03 8.01 22.45
N ASP A 567 -29.13 9.32 22.25
CA ASP A 567 -30.18 10.20 22.78
C ASP A 567 -31.25 10.58 21.74
N GLY A 568 -31.16 10.05 20.52
CA GLY A 568 -32.03 10.34 19.39
C GLY A 568 -31.56 11.51 18.50
N PHE A 569 -30.44 12.17 18.83
CA PHE A 569 -29.91 13.24 17.99
C PHE A 569 -29.43 12.72 16.63
N ARG A 570 -29.65 13.51 15.57
CA ARG A 570 -29.01 13.40 14.26
C ARG A 570 -28.54 14.79 13.86
N TYR A 571 -27.34 14.91 13.30
CA TYR A 571 -26.91 16.17 12.69
C TYR A 571 -27.81 16.53 11.50
N THR A 572 -27.93 17.83 11.22
CA THR A 572 -28.16 18.36 9.88
C THR A 572 -26.83 18.59 9.16
N GLU A 573 -26.87 18.81 7.84
CA GLU A 573 -25.70 19.20 7.04
C GLU A 573 -25.00 20.45 7.60
N GLU A 574 -25.75 21.50 7.94
CA GLU A 574 -25.21 22.75 8.49
C GLU A 574 -24.49 22.52 9.84
N GLU A 575 -25.10 21.74 10.74
CA GLU A 575 -24.51 21.43 12.04
C GLU A 575 -23.25 20.57 11.91
N TYR A 576 -23.28 19.51 11.08
CA TYR A 576 -22.11 18.64 10.90
C TYR A 576 -20.94 19.40 10.26
N LEU A 577 -21.21 20.17 9.20
CA LEU A 577 -20.17 20.97 8.55
C LEU A 577 -19.64 22.07 9.50
N ALA A 578 -20.46 22.63 10.39
CA ALA A 578 -19.98 23.54 11.43
C ALA A 578 -19.05 22.84 12.44
N VAL A 579 -19.36 21.60 12.85
CA VAL A 579 -18.48 20.80 13.74
C VAL A 579 -17.17 20.44 13.05
N ILE A 580 -17.23 19.91 11.82
CA ILE A 580 -16.03 19.57 11.03
C ILE A 580 -15.16 20.81 10.77
N ASN A 581 -15.74 21.96 10.41
CA ASN A 581 -14.97 23.20 10.26
C ASN A 581 -14.52 23.84 11.60
N GLY A 582 -14.90 23.27 12.76
CA GLY A 582 -14.49 23.75 14.08
C GLY A 582 -15.17 25.06 14.50
N GLN A 583 -16.34 25.33 13.93
CA GLN A 583 -17.20 26.49 14.21
C GLN A 583 -18.16 26.21 15.39
N SER A 584 -18.51 24.93 15.59
CA SER A 584 -19.31 24.42 16.70
C SER A 584 -18.59 23.25 17.42
N PRO A 585 -18.84 23.01 18.72
CA PRO A 585 -18.45 21.76 19.37
C PRO A 585 -19.30 20.59 18.85
N PRO A 586 -18.78 19.34 18.85
CA PRO A 586 -19.57 18.16 18.55
C PRO A 586 -20.69 17.95 19.58
N HIS A 587 -21.73 17.21 19.19
CA HIS A 587 -22.81 16.82 20.09
C HIS A 587 -22.30 15.94 21.25
N THR A 588 -23.04 15.88 22.35
CA THR A 588 -22.71 15.02 23.50
C THR A 588 -24.01 14.52 24.15
N PRO A 589 -24.21 13.20 24.33
CA PRO A 589 -23.26 12.10 24.06
C PRO A 589 -22.98 11.91 22.56
N ASP A 590 -21.72 11.62 22.21
CA ASP A 590 -21.36 11.48 20.79
C ASP A 590 -21.72 10.08 20.22
N ASN A 591 -21.84 9.06 21.08
CA ASN A 591 -22.06 7.67 20.67
C ASN A 591 -23.24 7.46 19.71
N VAL A 592 -23.02 6.64 18.69
CA VAL A 592 -24.06 6.17 17.77
C VAL A 592 -24.97 5.14 18.44
N ASP A 593 -26.25 5.15 18.11
CA ASP A 593 -27.19 4.10 18.50
C ASP A 593 -27.03 2.87 17.59
N TYR A 594 -26.09 2.01 17.97
CA TYR A 594 -25.91 0.70 17.34
C TYR A 594 -27.16 -0.20 17.43
N ASN A 595 -28.05 -0.02 18.41
CA ASN A 595 -29.27 -0.81 18.52
C ASN A 595 -30.24 -0.44 17.39
N ALA A 596 -30.44 0.85 17.13
CA ALA A 596 -31.21 1.34 15.99
C ALA A 596 -30.65 0.88 14.63
N ILE A 597 -29.32 0.77 14.49
CA ILE A 597 -28.66 0.28 13.27
C ILE A 597 -28.85 -1.23 13.11
N VAL A 598 -28.58 -2.02 14.15
CA VAL A 598 -28.67 -3.49 14.09
C VAL A 598 -30.10 -3.99 13.88
N ASN A 599 -31.09 -3.28 14.42
CA ASN A 599 -32.51 -3.60 14.29
C ASN A 599 -33.22 -2.85 13.14
N SER A 600 -32.51 -2.11 12.28
CA SER A 600 -33.09 -1.51 11.07
C SER A 600 -33.67 -2.60 10.14
N PRO A 601 -34.96 -2.54 9.78
CA PRO A 601 -35.55 -3.48 8.80
C PRO A 601 -34.94 -3.37 7.40
N GLU A 602 -34.35 -2.22 7.07
CA GLU A 602 -33.70 -1.92 5.80
C GLU A 602 -32.32 -2.61 5.72
N LEU A 603 -31.55 -2.55 6.81
CA LEU A 603 -30.24 -3.19 6.92
C LEU A 603 -30.34 -4.69 7.26
N ASP A 604 -31.32 -5.11 8.07
CA ASP A 604 -31.63 -6.53 8.37
C ASP A 604 -30.39 -7.31 8.91
N ILE A 605 -29.47 -6.64 9.60
CA ILE A 605 -28.15 -7.18 10.02
C ILE A 605 -28.30 -8.51 10.77
N CYS A 606 -29.12 -8.55 11.83
CA CYS A 606 -29.39 -9.78 12.55
C CYS A 606 -30.01 -10.85 11.66
N GLY A 607 -30.95 -10.49 10.78
CA GLY A 607 -31.62 -11.44 9.89
C GLY A 607 -30.66 -12.08 8.88
N LYS A 608 -29.80 -11.31 8.21
CA LYS A 608 -28.77 -11.83 7.30
C LYS A 608 -27.81 -12.79 8.02
N ALA A 609 -27.39 -12.43 9.23
CA ALA A 609 -26.48 -13.26 10.01
C ALA A 609 -27.16 -14.56 10.51
N ASN A 610 -28.40 -14.47 10.98
CA ASN A 610 -29.23 -15.60 11.41
C ASN A 610 -29.52 -16.58 10.25
N ARG A 611 -29.56 -16.09 9.01
CA ARG A 611 -29.72 -16.90 7.78
C ARG A 611 -28.38 -17.41 7.21
N GLY A 612 -27.24 -17.06 7.81
CA GLY A 612 -25.90 -17.46 7.34
C GLY A 612 -25.47 -16.76 6.03
N GLU A 613 -26.11 -15.65 5.69
CA GLU A 613 -25.79 -14.83 4.52
C GLU A 613 -24.57 -13.94 4.78
N ILE A 614 -24.39 -13.48 6.03
CA ILE A 614 -23.24 -12.69 6.48
C ILE A 614 -22.59 -13.31 7.73
N ASP A 615 -21.36 -12.91 8.00
CA ASP A 615 -20.56 -13.27 9.16
C ASP A 615 -20.09 -12.06 9.98
N GLU A 616 -19.98 -10.90 9.33
CA GLU A 616 -19.33 -9.69 9.84
C GLU A 616 -19.87 -8.45 9.12
N VAL A 617 -19.82 -7.28 9.77
CA VAL A 617 -20.25 -6.00 9.19
C VAL A 617 -19.12 -4.98 9.26
N TRP A 618 -18.83 -4.27 8.17
CA TRP A 618 -17.90 -3.13 8.15
C TRP A 618 -18.70 -1.85 7.86
N ILE A 619 -18.70 -0.90 8.81
CA ILE A 619 -19.47 0.36 8.71
C ILE A 619 -18.51 1.53 8.51
N TYR A 620 -18.37 1.97 7.26
CA TYR A 620 -17.64 3.18 6.90
C TYR A 620 -18.40 4.42 7.40
N ASN A 621 -17.71 5.24 8.19
CA ASN A 621 -18.32 6.32 8.95
C ASN A 621 -17.36 7.53 9.11
N GLY A 622 -17.91 8.73 9.30
CA GLY A 622 -17.15 9.97 9.46
C GLY A 622 -16.83 10.32 10.93
N PRO A 623 -15.86 11.22 11.17
CA PRO A 623 -15.58 11.78 12.50
C PRO A 623 -16.84 12.34 13.15
N TYR A 624 -16.97 12.22 14.48
CA TYR A 624 -18.15 12.60 15.25
C TYR A 624 -19.45 11.89 14.85
N PHE A 625 -19.44 10.77 14.10
CA PHE A 625 -20.63 9.95 13.93
C PHE A 625 -20.95 9.11 15.17
N GLY A 626 -19.94 8.84 16.01
CA GLY A 626 -20.10 8.13 17.29
C GLY A 626 -19.87 6.62 17.24
N PHE A 627 -19.35 6.10 16.14
CA PHE A 627 -18.93 4.70 16.04
C PHE A 627 -17.63 4.47 16.81
N TYR A 628 -17.51 3.26 17.35
CA TYR A 628 -16.24 2.67 17.77
C TYR A 628 -15.58 1.94 16.61
N GLU A 629 -14.24 1.86 16.65
CA GLU A 629 -13.41 1.17 15.67
C GLU A 629 -13.77 -0.31 15.50
N SER A 630 -14.21 -0.95 16.58
CA SER A 630 -14.97 -2.19 16.55
C SER A 630 -15.99 -2.24 17.68
N THR A 631 -17.01 -3.07 17.51
CA THR A 631 -17.95 -3.51 18.54
C THR A 631 -18.47 -4.91 18.21
N LEU A 632 -19.26 -5.49 19.12
CA LEU A 632 -19.75 -6.86 19.04
C LEU A 632 -21.23 -6.90 19.45
N VAL A 633 -22.05 -7.56 18.63
CA VAL A 633 -23.47 -7.78 18.90
C VAL A 633 -23.80 -9.27 18.87
N GLY A 634 -24.80 -9.68 19.68
CA GLY A 634 -25.27 -11.05 19.75
C GLY A 634 -25.13 -11.68 21.15
N PRO A 635 -25.64 -12.92 21.32
CA PRO A 635 -25.73 -13.55 22.65
C PRO A 635 -24.36 -13.79 23.26
N GLY A 636 -24.12 -13.24 24.45
CA GLY A 636 -22.83 -13.33 25.14
C GLY A 636 -21.76 -12.35 24.65
N ALA A 637 -22.13 -11.31 23.88
CA ALA A 637 -21.16 -10.31 23.43
C ALA A 637 -20.42 -9.66 24.60
N TYR A 638 -19.09 -9.58 24.47
CA TYR A 638 -18.13 -9.08 25.45
C TYR A 638 -17.48 -7.77 24.95
N TRP A 639 -16.63 -7.15 25.77
CA TRP A 639 -15.94 -5.91 25.39
C TRP A 639 -15.09 -6.13 24.13
N TYR A 640 -15.34 -5.33 23.09
CA TYR A 640 -14.73 -5.51 21.77
C TYR A 640 -14.23 -4.17 21.24
N ASN A 641 -13.19 -3.64 21.91
CA ASN A 641 -12.79 -2.23 21.93
C ASN A 641 -13.89 -1.22 22.37
N SER A 642 -15.04 -1.73 22.79
CA SER A 642 -16.22 -0.95 23.15
C SER A 642 -17.16 -1.79 24.01
N PRO A 643 -18.14 -1.17 24.68
CA PRO A 643 -19.26 -1.91 25.26
C PRO A 643 -19.97 -2.75 24.19
N PRO A 644 -20.47 -3.96 24.52
CA PRO A 644 -21.36 -4.70 23.63
C PRO A 644 -22.55 -3.85 23.18
N VAL A 645 -23.00 -4.04 21.94
CA VAL A 645 -24.21 -3.38 21.44
C VAL A 645 -25.38 -3.70 22.38
N PRO A 646 -26.08 -2.70 22.93
CA PRO A 646 -27.12 -2.94 23.94
C PRO A 646 -28.34 -3.60 23.31
N GLY A 647 -28.92 -4.59 24.01
CA GLY A 647 -30.18 -5.21 23.62
C GLY A 647 -31.41 -4.31 23.88
N PRO A 648 -32.59 -4.66 23.34
CA PRO A 648 -32.91 -5.90 22.63
C PRO A 648 -32.41 -5.90 21.17
N TYR A 649 -32.15 -7.10 20.65
CA TYR A 649 -31.89 -7.37 19.22
C TYR A 649 -32.25 -8.84 18.92
N ASP A 650 -32.51 -9.16 17.66
CA ASP A 650 -32.89 -10.52 17.23
C ASP A 650 -31.70 -11.39 16.74
N CYS A 651 -30.46 -10.92 16.93
CA CYS A 651 -29.24 -11.65 16.55
C CYS A 651 -29.07 -12.92 17.39
N ASN A 652 -28.97 -14.09 16.73
CA ASN A 652 -28.87 -15.41 17.38
C ASN A 652 -27.43 -15.93 17.57
N ARG A 653 -26.45 -15.20 17.02
CA ARG A 653 -25.01 -15.49 17.03
C ARG A 653 -24.24 -14.19 17.25
N LEU A 654 -22.96 -14.30 17.62
CA LEU A 654 -22.06 -13.14 17.64
C LEU A 654 -21.74 -12.67 16.21
N ILE A 655 -21.69 -11.35 16.04
CA ILE A 655 -21.33 -10.66 14.80
C ILE A 655 -20.37 -9.51 15.16
N PRO A 656 -19.11 -9.53 14.69
CA PRO A 656 -18.24 -8.35 14.80
C PRO A 656 -18.77 -7.23 13.89
N ILE A 657 -18.72 -6.00 14.39
CA ILE A 657 -19.00 -4.79 13.62
C ILE A 657 -17.74 -3.92 13.67
N MET A 658 -17.07 -3.75 12.53
CA MET A 658 -15.90 -2.88 12.39
C MET A 658 -16.35 -1.49 11.96
N GLY A 659 -15.71 -0.43 12.46
CA GLY A 659 -16.03 0.97 12.16
C GLY A 659 -14.89 1.75 11.48
N PRO A 660 -14.39 1.33 10.30
CA PRO A 660 -13.34 2.07 9.59
C PRO A 660 -13.81 3.47 9.17
N SER A 661 -12.90 4.44 9.15
CA SER A 661 -13.18 5.82 8.74
C SER A 661 -12.59 6.14 7.37
N PRO A 662 -13.37 6.53 6.36
CA PRO A 662 -12.87 7.06 5.09
C PRO A 662 -11.97 8.30 5.23
N GLU A 663 -12.10 9.04 6.33
CA GLU A 663 -11.23 10.17 6.67
C GLU A 663 -9.80 9.74 7.06
N ARG A 664 -9.56 8.43 7.11
CA ARG A 664 -8.29 7.78 7.44
C ARG A 664 -7.84 6.82 6.36
N ASN A 665 -6.57 6.40 6.47
CA ASN A 665 -5.90 5.53 5.51
C ASN A 665 -6.05 4.05 5.90
N LEU A 666 -5.53 3.16 5.05
CA LEU A 666 -5.58 1.71 5.26
C LEU A 666 -4.92 1.28 6.58
N ASP A 667 -3.82 1.91 6.99
CA ASP A 667 -3.15 1.63 8.27
C ASP A 667 -4.07 1.81 9.49
N CYS A 668 -4.93 2.84 9.52
CA CYS A 668 -5.95 2.99 10.54
C CYS A 668 -7.05 1.93 10.39
N ALA A 669 -7.52 1.66 9.16
CA ALA A 669 -8.54 0.63 8.93
C ALA A 669 -8.09 -0.77 9.39
N ILE A 670 -6.80 -1.11 9.27
CA ILE A 670 -6.20 -2.33 9.84
C ILE A 670 -6.04 -2.24 11.37
N HIS A 671 -5.70 -1.06 11.92
CA HIS A 671 -5.57 -0.84 13.36
C HIS A 671 -6.85 -1.26 14.12
N ASN A 672 -8.03 -0.94 13.58
CA ASN A 672 -9.33 -1.37 14.12
C ASN A 672 -9.41 -2.90 14.34
N PHE A 673 -8.87 -3.71 13.42
CA PHE A 673 -8.82 -5.18 13.56
C PHE A 673 -7.83 -5.62 14.62
N GLY A 674 -6.79 -4.81 14.87
CA GLY A 674 -5.83 -4.99 15.95
C GLY A 674 -6.50 -4.96 17.30
N HIS A 675 -7.26 -3.90 17.60
CA HIS A 675 -8.06 -3.83 18.83
C HIS A 675 -9.09 -4.95 18.96
N ARG A 676 -9.67 -5.42 17.83
CA ARG A 676 -10.49 -6.64 17.81
C ARG A 676 -9.71 -7.88 18.23
N ALA A 677 -8.47 -8.06 17.75
CA ALA A 677 -7.62 -9.18 18.12
C ALA A 677 -7.22 -9.08 19.60
N GLU A 678 -6.83 -7.89 20.06
CA GLU A 678 -6.49 -7.61 21.47
C GLU A 678 -7.64 -7.88 22.43
N ALA A 679 -8.85 -7.40 22.10
CA ALA A 679 -10.06 -7.64 22.89
C ALA A 679 -10.46 -9.12 22.88
N THR A 680 -10.28 -9.81 21.75
CA THR A 680 -10.52 -11.26 21.64
C THR A 680 -9.53 -12.07 22.46
N MET A 681 -8.22 -11.78 22.40
CA MET A 681 -7.24 -12.48 23.24
C MET A 681 -7.38 -12.12 24.73
N THR A 682 -7.86 -10.92 25.03
CA THR A 682 -8.27 -10.51 26.39
C THR A 682 -9.45 -11.33 26.91
N GLN A 683 -10.40 -11.71 26.04
CA GLN A 683 -11.49 -12.62 26.41
C GLN A 683 -11.01 -14.08 26.54
N VAL A 684 -10.01 -14.50 25.75
CA VAL A 684 -9.42 -15.85 25.80
C VAL A 684 -8.53 -16.09 27.04
N TYR A 685 -7.67 -15.14 27.40
CA TYR A 685 -6.68 -15.30 28.48
C TYR A 685 -6.93 -14.44 29.72
N GLY A 686 -7.80 -13.44 29.64
CA GLY A 686 -7.83 -12.30 30.55
C GLY A 686 -6.97 -11.13 30.04
N SER A 687 -7.17 -9.94 30.63
CA SER A 687 -6.40 -8.73 30.31
C SER A 687 -4.91 -8.93 30.58
N TRP A 688 -4.06 -8.51 29.65
CA TRP A 688 -2.63 -8.55 29.83
C TRP A 688 -2.15 -7.38 30.72
N GLU A 689 -1.13 -7.63 31.54
CA GLU A 689 -0.41 -6.59 32.25
C GLU A 689 1.03 -6.50 31.72
N GLN A 690 1.48 -5.29 31.40
CA GLN A 690 2.90 -5.05 31.11
C GLN A 690 3.75 -5.36 32.35
N ASN A 691 5.00 -5.73 32.14
CA ASN A 691 5.88 -6.28 33.17
C ASN A 691 5.38 -7.61 33.80
N ARG A 692 4.56 -8.39 33.06
CA ARG A 692 4.13 -9.75 33.45
C ARG A 692 4.16 -10.69 32.25
N THR A 693 4.34 -11.98 32.51
CA THR A 693 4.38 -13.07 31.50
C THR A 693 3.70 -14.35 32.00
N ALA A 694 2.57 -14.20 32.71
CA ALA A 694 1.86 -15.29 33.37
C ALA A 694 1.16 -16.22 32.37
N HIS A 695 0.73 -15.69 31.21
CA HIS A 695 0.13 -16.43 30.10
C HIS A 695 0.76 -16.04 28.76
N ASN A 696 0.41 -16.78 27.70
CA ASN A 696 1.07 -16.64 26.39
C ASN A 696 0.68 -15.34 25.66
N TRP A 697 -0.53 -14.81 25.87
CA TRP A 697 -0.90 -13.48 25.38
C TRP A 697 -0.09 -12.35 26.02
N GLU A 698 0.23 -12.40 27.32
CA GLU A 698 1.17 -11.46 27.94
C GLU A 698 2.57 -11.54 27.35
N ARG A 699 3.07 -12.77 27.12
CA ARG A 699 4.37 -12.99 26.46
C ARG A 699 4.41 -12.45 25.04
N PHE A 700 3.27 -12.37 24.37
CA PHE A 700 3.13 -11.76 23.04
C PHE A 700 3.10 -10.23 23.15
N ALA A 701 2.21 -9.69 23.98
CA ALA A 701 1.97 -8.25 24.13
C ALA A 701 3.05 -7.50 24.94
N LEU A 702 4.06 -8.19 25.49
CA LEU A 702 5.12 -7.62 26.31
C LEU A 702 5.90 -6.53 25.55
N VAL A 703 5.98 -5.33 26.11
CA VAL A 703 6.74 -4.20 25.57
C VAL A 703 7.89 -3.87 26.51
N LYS A 704 9.14 -3.90 26.03
CA LYS A 704 10.36 -3.68 26.83
C LYS A 704 10.33 -2.36 27.60
N ALA A 705 9.89 -1.26 27.00
CA ALA A 705 9.84 0.04 27.68
C ALA A 705 8.88 0.06 28.87
N LEU A 706 7.78 -0.69 28.78
CA LEU A 706 6.74 -0.82 29.80
C LEU A 706 7.03 -1.97 30.79
N SER A 707 8.04 -2.80 30.52
CA SER A 707 8.38 -4.03 31.25
C SER A 707 9.80 -3.99 31.82
N PRO A 708 10.07 -3.23 32.90
CA PRO A 708 11.41 -3.02 33.45
C PRO A 708 12.13 -4.30 33.94
N ASP A 709 11.41 -5.28 34.51
CA ASP A 709 12.01 -6.51 35.06
C ASP A 709 12.46 -7.51 33.98
N TYR A 710 12.02 -7.29 32.73
CA TYR A 710 12.35 -8.08 31.57
C TYR A 710 13.42 -7.36 30.75
N TYR A 711 14.51 -8.04 30.39
CA TYR A 711 15.57 -7.45 29.55
C TYR A 711 15.25 -7.52 28.04
N TYR A 712 14.08 -8.05 27.69
CA TYR A 712 13.60 -8.28 26.33
C TYR A 712 12.13 -7.85 26.18
N SER A 713 11.61 -7.98 24.96
CA SER A 713 10.26 -7.65 24.53
C SER A 713 9.58 -8.86 23.88
N GLY A 714 8.25 -8.87 23.85
CA GLY A 714 7.47 -9.76 23.00
C GLY A 714 7.36 -9.21 21.58
N CYS A 715 6.20 -9.38 20.96
CA CYS A 715 5.78 -8.75 19.71
C CYS A 715 5.29 -7.30 19.88
N GLY A 716 5.09 -6.88 21.13
CA GLY A 716 4.42 -5.61 21.44
C GLY A 716 2.89 -5.73 21.33
N ASN A 717 2.20 -4.62 21.56
CA ASN A 717 0.76 -4.49 21.37
C ASN A 717 0.49 -3.55 20.18
N ILE A 718 -0.76 -3.36 19.78
CA ILE A 718 -1.05 -2.66 18.52
C ILE A 718 -0.53 -1.20 18.49
N HIS A 719 -0.44 -0.59 19.66
CA HIS A 719 0.08 0.76 19.92
C HIS A 719 1.62 0.82 20.01
N TYR A 720 2.27 -0.16 20.65
CA TYR A 720 3.71 -0.15 20.95
C TYR A 720 4.43 -1.33 20.29
N PRO A 721 5.33 -1.09 19.31
CA PRO A 721 6.20 -2.13 18.81
C PRO A 721 7.18 -2.67 19.87
N PRO A 722 7.89 -3.79 19.60
CA PRO A 722 8.84 -4.39 20.54
C PRO A 722 9.86 -3.41 21.14
N ASN A 723 10.29 -2.41 20.37
CA ASN A 723 11.26 -1.39 20.77
C ASN A 723 10.63 -0.01 21.06
N GLY A 724 9.30 0.11 21.01
CA GLY A 724 8.56 1.35 21.22
C GLY A 724 8.75 1.88 22.64
N THR A 725 8.96 3.19 22.73
CA THR A 725 9.23 3.93 23.97
C THR A 725 8.13 4.93 24.33
N SER A 726 7.30 5.30 23.35
CA SER A 726 6.04 6.00 23.53
C SER A 726 4.92 5.33 22.73
N ASP A 727 3.73 5.89 22.86
CA ASP A 727 2.57 5.49 22.07
C ASP A 727 2.81 5.70 20.56
N TYR A 728 2.28 4.80 19.71
CA TYR A 728 2.40 4.81 18.25
C TYR A 728 3.85 4.97 17.70
N ASP A 729 4.86 4.54 18.48
CA ASP A 729 6.31 4.73 18.22
C ASP A 729 6.87 3.72 17.19
N TYR A 730 6.14 3.50 16.09
CA TYR A 730 6.44 2.52 15.04
C TYR A 730 7.77 2.73 14.32
N SER A 731 8.25 3.98 14.28
CA SER A 731 9.47 4.37 13.57
C SER A 731 10.74 4.35 14.44
N ASN A 732 10.68 3.83 15.68
CA ASN A 732 11.80 3.85 16.60
C ASN A 732 13.02 3.05 16.06
N PRO A 733 14.19 3.68 15.82
CA PRO A 733 15.35 2.98 15.27
C PRO A 733 16.12 2.15 16.32
N SER A 734 15.75 2.24 17.60
CA SER A 734 16.49 1.60 18.70
C SER A 734 16.44 0.08 18.64
N THR A 735 17.55 -0.60 18.87
CA THR A 735 17.58 -2.06 18.95
C THR A 735 17.05 -2.55 20.30
N VAL A 736 16.13 -3.50 20.27
CA VAL A 736 15.65 -4.26 21.42
C VAL A 736 15.97 -5.74 21.25
N LEU A 737 16.05 -6.50 22.34
CA LEU A 737 15.95 -7.96 22.26
C LEU A 737 14.46 -8.35 22.28
N SER A 738 14.01 -9.16 21.32
CA SER A 738 12.63 -9.64 21.26
C SER A 738 12.56 -11.16 21.07
N ASN A 739 11.64 -11.82 21.78
CA ASN A 739 11.30 -13.25 21.59
C ASN A 739 10.03 -13.44 20.72
N CYS A 740 9.52 -12.39 20.07
CA CYS A 740 8.35 -12.45 19.21
C CYS A 740 8.44 -13.59 18.17
N ASP A 741 9.64 -13.75 17.63
CA ASP A 741 10.04 -14.77 16.65
C ASP A 741 9.86 -16.23 17.13
N ASP A 742 9.56 -16.46 18.42
CA ASP A 742 9.24 -17.77 18.98
C ASP A 742 7.76 -18.14 18.81
N PHE A 743 6.85 -17.18 18.58
CA PHE A 743 5.41 -17.42 18.63
C PHE A 743 4.85 -18.35 17.56
N ALA A 744 5.51 -18.47 16.41
CA ALA A 744 5.12 -19.48 15.42
C ALA A 744 5.59 -20.91 15.77
N ASN A 745 6.26 -21.12 16.92
CA ASN A 745 6.42 -22.43 17.56
C ASN A 745 5.26 -22.76 18.51
N TYR A 746 4.37 -21.80 18.82
CA TYR A 746 3.23 -21.97 19.73
C TYR A 746 2.40 -23.20 19.32
N PRO A 747 2.13 -24.14 20.25
CA PRO A 747 2.18 -23.97 21.71
C PRO A 747 3.54 -24.30 22.35
N ASN A 748 4.49 -24.82 21.57
CA ASN A 748 5.79 -25.29 22.04
C ASN A 748 6.83 -24.14 22.07
N LEU A 749 6.48 -23.05 22.77
CA LEU A 749 7.39 -21.91 22.97
C LEU A 749 8.65 -22.34 23.75
N GLY A 750 9.79 -21.74 23.41
CA GLY A 750 11.04 -21.93 24.14
C GLY A 750 11.09 -21.16 25.45
N ASP A 751 12.25 -21.27 26.11
CA ASP A 751 12.64 -20.31 27.15
C ASP A 751 13.09 -19.01 26.45
N PRO A 752 12.44 -17.85 26.71
CA PRO A 752 12.82 -16.57 26.12
C PRO A 752 14.30 -16.24 26.26
N ALA A 753 14.98 -16.70 27.32
CA ALA A 753 16.42 -16.48 27.50
C ALA A 753 17.30 -17.11 26.38
N ASN A 754 16.73 -18.03 25.60
CA ASN A 754 17.38 -18.71 24.49
C ASN A 754 16.75 -18.39 23.11
N THR A 755 15.57 -17.76 23.07
CA THR A 755 14.85 -17.45 21.81
C THR A 755 14.84 -15.97 21.43
N VAL A 756 15.28 -15.06 22.32
CA VAL A 756 15.42 -13.63 22.00
C VAL A 756 16.45 -13.34 20.89
N LYS A 757 16.12 -12.38 20.02
CA LYS A 757 16.99 -11.85 18.95
C LYS A 757 16.99 -10.31 18.96
N PRO A 758 18.04 -9.64 18.47
CA PRO A 758 18.01 -8.20 18.24
C PRO A 758 16.99 -7.86 17.13
N VAL A 759 16.14 -6.87 17.40
CA VAL A 759 15.11 -6.35 16.50
C VAL A 759 15.12 -4.82 16.54
N THR A 760 14.88 -4.21 15.39
CA THR A 760 14.79 -2.75 15.13
C THR A 760 13.59 -2.50 14.23
N CYS A 761 13.10 -1.27 14.11
CA CYS A 761 11.93 -0.97 13.27
C CYS A 761 12.09 -1.33 11.79
N SER A 762 13.33 -1.49 11.33
CA SER A 762 13.63 -2.03 10.00
C SER A 762 13.02 -3.41 9.74
N ALA A 763 12.71 -4.21 10.77
CA ALA A 763 11.99 -5.48 10.65
C ALA A 763 10.51 -5.32 10.23
N TRP A 764 10.02 -4.08 10.16
CA TRP A 764 8.66 -3.72 9.75
C TRP A 764 8.62 -2.37 9.00
N SER A 765 9.69 -2.06 8.25
CA SER A 765 9.84 -0.83 7.43
C SER A 765 9.83 0.52 8.21
N CYS A 766 9.79 0.50 9.54
CA CYS A 766 9.68 1.69 10.39
C CYS A 766 8.39 2.52 10.20
N ASP A 767 7.31 1.89 9.74
CA ASP A 767 5.99 2.51 9.57
C ASP A 767 4.87 1.68 10.23
N GLN A 768 3.66 2.25 10.29
CA GLN A 768 2.50 1.63 10.95
C GLN A 768 1.97 0.40 10.20
N ILE A 769 1.79 0.45 8.87
CA ILE A 769 1.21 -0.68 8.13
C ILE A 769 2.16 -1.88 8.09
N GLY A 770 3.47 -1.61 8.00
CA GLY A 770 4.52 -2.60 8.19
C GLY A 770 4.51 -3.18 9.59
N TYR A 771 4.37 -2.36 10.65
CA TYR A 771 4.28 -2.89 12.02
C TYR A 771 3.06 -3.77 12.21
N LEU A 772 1.90 -3.36 11.69
CA LEU A 772 0.68 -4.15 11.71
C LEU A 772 0.89 -5.48 10.97
N ALA A 773 1.56 -5.48 9.81
CA ALA A 773 1.89 -6.70 9.08
C ALA A 773 2.84 -7.64 9.86
N TYR A 774 3.85 -7.08 10.53
CA TYR A 774 4.73 -7.80 11.45
C TYR A 774 3.91 -8.42 12.60
N TRP A 775 3.10 -7.62 13.30
CA TRP A 775 2.36 -8.04 14.48
C TRP A 775 1.32 -9.12 14.15
N PHE A 776 0.47 -8.90 13.14
CA PHE A 776 -0.47 -9.91 12.66
C PHE A 776 0.23 -11.16 12.13
N GLY A 777 1.34 -10.99 11.41
CA GLY A 777 2.15 -12.11 10.89
C GLY A 777 2.69 -13.04 11.98
N HIS A 778 2.89 -12.54 13.21
CA HIS A 778 3.36 -13.32 14.36
C HIS A 778 2.25 -14.00 15.18
N LEU A 779 0.97 -13.73 14.94
CA LEU A 779 -0.13 -14.38 15.65
C LEU A 779 -0.16 -15.89 15.32
N PRO A 780 -0.13 -16.79 16.33
CA PRO A 780 -0.07 -18.24 16.14
C PRO A 780 -1.08 -18.82 15.14
N SER A 781 -0.60 -19.73 14.29
CA SER A 781 -1.34 -20.32 13.16
C SER A 781 -1.12 -21.83 12.98
N ASN A 782 -0.69 -22.52 14.04
CA ASN A 782 -0.41 -23.96 14.03
C ASN A 782 -1.67 -24.81 14.31
N ILE A 783 -1.73 -26.03 13.79
CA ILE A 783 -2.81 -26.98 14.11
C ILE A 783 -2.55 -27.64 15.47
N GLY A 784 -3.62 -27.85 16.25
CA GLY A 784 -3.61 -28.46 17.58
C GLY A 784 -4.02 -27.47 18.68
N CYS A 785 -3.70 -27.80 19.93
CA CYS A 785 -3.89 -26.92 21.08
C CYS A 785 -2.71 -27.01 22.05
N GLY A 786 -2.53 -25.97 22.86
CA GLY A 786 -1.51 -25.90 23.89
C GLY A 786 -1.90 -26.58 25.21
N SER A 787 -0.91 -26.69 26.09
CA SER A 787 -1.10 -27.14 27.48
C SER A 787 -1.85 -26.13 28.36
N ASP A 788 -2.05 -24.91 27.85
CA ASP A 788 -2.96 -23.87 28.35
C ASP A 788 -4.42 -24.06 27.87
N ALA A 789 -4.71 -25.15 27.14
CA ALA A 789 -6.02 -25.47 26.55
C ALA A 789 -6.55 -24.43 25.53
N VAL A 790 -5.67 -23.59 24.99
CA VAL A 790 -5.97 -22.64 23.92
C VAL A 790 -5.53 -23.22 22.57
N ALA A 791 -6.25 -22.86 21.50
CA ALA A 791 -5.99 -23.32 20.15
C ALA A 791 -4.63 -22.82 19.64
N SER A 792 -3.85 -23.71 19.00
CA SER A 792 -2.54 -23.37 18.41
C SER A 792 -2.63 -22.40 17.22
N ASN A 793 -3.85 -22.14 16.74
CA ASN A 793 -4.20 -21.18 15.71
C ASN A 793 -5.14 -20.12 16.31
N TRP A 794 -4.59 -18.98 16.77
CA TRP A 794 -5.36 -17.90 17.41
C TRP A 794 -6.35 -17.23 16.44
N TRP A 795 -6.11 -17.30 15.14
CA TRP A 795 -7.02 -16.76 14.12
C TRP A 795 -8.44 -17.33 14.20
N LYS A 796 -8.62 -18.54 14.76
CA LYS A 796 -9.94 -19.12 15.05
C LYS A 796 -10.81 -18.18 15.89
N TYR A 797 -10.26 -17.60 16.95
CA TYR A 797 -11.00 -16.70 17.84
C TYR A 797 -11.31 -15.36 17.16
N PHE A 798 -10.42 -14.85 16.31
CA PHE A 798 -10.65 -13.59 15.59
C PHE A 798 -11.75 -13.72 14.54
N VAL A 799 -11.78 -14.84 13.80
CA VAL A 799 -12.80 -15.07 12.78
C VAL A 799 -14.15 -15.48 13.36
N ASP A 800 -14.17 -16.21 14.48
CA ASP A 800 -15.38 -16.57 15.22
C ASP A 800 -15.23 -16.23 16.72
N PRO A 801 -15.67 -15.03 17.15
CA PRO A 801 -15.55 -14.61 18.55
C PRO A 801 -16.38 -15.46 19.53
N ALA A 802 -17.29 -16.32 19.06
CA ALA A 802 -18.00 -17.25 19.95
C ALA A 802 -17.04 -18.27 20.58
N LEU A 803 -15.94 -18.59 19.88
CA LEU A 803 -14.89 -19.47 20.40
C LEU A 803 -14.09 -18.84 21.56
N ALA A 804 -14.16 -17.52 21.76
CA ALA A 804 -13.54 -16.87 22.92
C ALA A 804 -14.38 -17.01 24.21
N LEU A 805 -15.66 -17.39 24.12
CA LEU A 805 -16.53 -17.63 25.29
C LEU A 805 -16.25 -18.97 25.97
N ASP A 806 -15.80 -19.98 25.20
CA ASP A 806 -15.19 -21.20 25.71
C ASP A 806 -13.88 -21.43 24.93
N PRO A 807 -12.74 -20.90 25.42
CA PRO A 807 -11.45 -21.02 24.74
C PRO A 807 -10.97 -22.44 24.48
N ALA A 808 -11.52 -23.44 25.18
CA ALA A 808 -11.21 -24.85 25.02
C ALA A 808 -12.16 -25.58 24.04
N ALA A 809 -13.22 -24.94 23.55
CA ALA A 809 -14.11 -25.51 22.54
C ALA A 809 -13.41 -25.81 21.19
N PRO A 810 -12.44 -25.01 20.67
CA PRO A 810 -11.69 -25.34 19.45
C PRO A 810 -10.70 -26.52 19.60
N CYS A 811 -10.63 -27.12 20.79
CA CYS A 811 -9.73 -28.21 21.15
C CYS A 811 -10.45 -29.55 21.38
N GLN A 812 -11.75 -29.62 21.06
CA GLN A 812 -12.66 -30.76 21.26
C GLN A 812 -13.19 -31.29 19.93
#